data_AF-A0A969AGQ4-F1
#
_entry.id   AF-A0A969AGQ4-F1
#
_cell.length_a   1.000
_cell.length_b   1.000
_cell.length_c   1.000
_cell.angle_alpha   90.00
_cell.angle_beta   90.00
_cell.angle_gamma   90.00
#
_symmetry.space_group_name_H-M   'P 1'
#
loop_
_entity.id
_entity.type
_entity.pdbx_description
1 polymer ?
#
loop_
_entity_poly.entity_id
_entity_poly.type
_entity_poly.pdbx_seq_one_letter_code
_entity_poly.pdbx_strand_id
1 'polypeptide(L)'
;MSIALEYFCTKTGKPIEVDGKPLIEALENTAAEYLYGSDVKWSIGIVYPGISTEDDLTKHQGKYLQFSKKDRLYFSDKPGLRSQIFDEPHFGAAYGSLLFGECKYFSEVEDIKVLIVDDETGECGGILPEEQALLLVGDGDGRIDHKLHEQLGNIPSTQFQVRGVIKSQEGINANQTIKGTLAPVNLSDIGSGYDLVLSKSQLGKGRKNKLYDEKTGIRINRQTEVQPGEYILTIGIGNRENARTVEAATGAQYWVGLPKGAENDALPRIQQRLIELDSIANDPRKVAIDYIQMVERRLKGDFKRETGNKLIDDFDLDDFGDVIDEAFGDKDIELMYQLLKADLEGHLQIIETPKVINFLSEHLQEQYRDCATGRVVKFQSSMLMTCNRLKDWEICDYTKPDGAKVLYHRPPVGNTNVMAVLTNRLLEGEEANPGSIKLNRRTAAALNSDCDGDKPLTALAEDFPSTTQEIQFKTQPENRYPESVLPTKAAYCGSFEKIALEAAHDNIGIVANLAMKAIAIESECSKIPADEQREFLANLSANLARCASFGLPKEAEHLKDLLNDFTEYNRRFTLEKQGSNNAFKYYLTTVGEPEINNTLTTEEVTAGLAKAQQLFHGLSGVIDQQLKIEGQSGKSALRSDPQVIKLCTELCAYPQVYALEDRNEKWAYLDKPIRSNLHTAIDLLVQESNQHFESNALTPRPLSQFRDLFRDIDFNSSQLEIAANIKQQYERLIRAAYDIKQEVEANRHQPNLRMVAKSCKGNQIEIRLNQKDTKHPQTYALSQMQISLLKDKNQYKAFAVIPGETAINKRGQIVPAKKQLGLLTEASIIVNKDNFQTLHHKSKSNWIELGKLDININPALNPSHEKAAFKLAYEYAAKIRENIP
;
A
#
# COMPACT_ATOMS: atom_id res chain seq x y z
N MET A 1 6.80 -15.26 -25.21
CA MET A 1 5.61 -14.71 -25.92
C MET A 1 5.06 -13.63 -24.98
N SER A 2 3.89 -13.03 -25.20
CA SER A 2 3.31 -12.10 -24.22
C SER A 2 1.78 -12.14 -24.27
N ILE A 3 1.12 -11.84 -23.15
CA ILE A 3 -0.33 -11.68 -23.10
C ILE A 3 -0.69 -10.20 -23.18
N ALA A 4 -1.61 -9.85 -24.09
CA ALA A 4 -2.08 -8.48 -24.27
C ALA A 4 -3.44 -8.27 -23.57
N LEU A 5 -3.55 -7.18 -22.81
CA LEU A 5 -4.66 -6.86 -21.92
C LEU A 5 -5.24 -5.49 -22.26
N GLU A 6 -6.39 -5.46 -22.92
CA GLU A 6 -7.11 -4.22 -23.22
C GLU A 6 -7.94 -3.75 -22.02
N TYR A 7 -7.77 -2.50 -21.60
CA TYR A 7 -8.51 -1.91 -20.48
C TYR A 7 -9.90 -1.45 -20.89
N PHE A 8 -10.89 -1.70 -20.02
CA PHE A 8 -12.23 -1.16 -20.18
C PHE A 8 -12.89 -0.81 -18.83
N CYS A 9 -13.86 0.09 -18.90
CA CYS A 9 -14.69 0.48 -17.76
C CYS A 9 -15.85 -0.49 -17.61
N THR A 10 -15.89 -1.26 -16.51
CA THR A 10 -16.95 -2.26 -16.29
C THR A 10 -18.34 -1.63 -16.31
N LYS A 11 -18.49 -0.43 -15.74
CA LYS A 11 -19.79 0.23 -15.65
C LYS A 11 -20.36 0.71 -16.98
N THR A 12 -19.50 1.17 -17.90
CA THR A 12 -19.95 1.74 -19.18
C THR A 12 -19.76 0.77 -20.35
N GLY A 13 -18.97 -0.28 -20.16
CA GLY A 13 -18.54 -1.20 -21.21
C GLY A 13 -17.62 -0.57 -22.25
N LYS A 14 -17.17 0.67 -22.06
CA LYS A 14 -16.29 1.38 -23.02
C LYS A 14 -14.82 1.07 -22.76
N PRO A 15 -13.99 0.98 -23.81
CA PRO A 15 -12.54 0.89 -23.65
C PRO A 15 -12.02 2.13 -22.92
N ILE A 16 -10.92 1.96 -22.20
CA ILE A 16 -10.14 3.09 -21.70
C ILE A 16 -9.22 3.51 -22.83
N GLU A 17 -9.34 4.75 -23.28
CA GLU A 17 -8.58 5.25 -24.43
C GLU A 17 -7.55 6.29 -24.02
N VAL A 18 -6.41 6.27 -24.70
CA VAL A 18 -5.38 7.30 -24.68
C VAL A 18 -5.20 7.77 -26.12
N ASP A 19 -5.44 9.06 -26.39
CA ASP A 19 -5.40 9.65 -27.74
C ASP A 19 -6.30 8.92 -28.77
N GLY A 20 -7.50 8.53 -28.34
CA GLY A 20 -8.49 7.85 -29.20
C GLY A 20 -8.13 6.40 -29.57
N LYS A 21 -7.15 5.79 -28.89
CA LYS A 21 -6.79 4.38 -29.03
C LYS A 21 -6.99 3.62 -27.71
N PRO A 22 -7.45 2.37 -27.75
CA PRO A 22 -7.54 1.54 -26.54
C PRO A 22 -6.18 1.41 -25.85
N LEU A 23 -6.19 1.55 -24.53
CA LEU A 23 -5.05 1.32 -23.69
C LEU A 23 -4.83 -0.19 -23.52
N ILE A 24 -3.63 -0.66 -23.86
CA ILE A 24 -3.25 -2.08 -23.83
C ILE A 24 -2.02 -2.25 -22.94
N GLU A 25 -2.05 -3.21 -22.02
CA GLU A 25 -0.91 -3.65 -21.22
C GLU A 25 -0.44 -5.02 -21.73
N ALA A 26 0.85 -5.16 -22.00
CA ALA A 26 1.48 -6.45 -22.25
C ALA A 26 2.10 -6.98 -20.95
N LEU A 27 1.85 -8.26 -20.63
CA LEU A 27 2.53 -8.98 -19.56
C LEU A 27 3.36 -10.14 -20.12
N GLU A 28 4.53 -10.34 -19.52
CA GLU A 28 5.52 -11.35 -19.91
C GLU A 28 5.96 -12.16 -18.68
N ASN A 29 6.47 -13.38 -18.92
CA ASN A 29 7.01 -14.26 -17.88
C ASN A 29 5.97 -14.55 -16.78
N THR A 30 4.72 -14.81 -17.17
CA THR A 30 3.62 -15.06 -16.23
C THR A 30 3.16 -16.52 -16.29
N ALA A 31 2.60 -17.01 -15.18
CA ALA A 31 1.93 -18.31 -15.17
C ALA A 31 0.71 -18.34 -16.11
N ALA A 32 0.02 -17.20 -16.31
CA ALA A 32 -1.06 -17.08 -17.29
C ALA A 32 -0.56 -17.26 -18.73
N GLU A 33 0.60 -16.69 -19.07
CA GLU A 33 1.25 -16.90 -20.36
C GLU A 33 1.60 -18.37 -20.57
N TYR A 34 2.22 -19.02 -19.57
CA TYR A 34 2.57 -20.44 -19.61
C TYR A 34 1.35 -21.37 -19.80
N LEU A 35 0.22 -21.03 -19.17
CA LEU A 35 -0.99 -21.85 -19.23
C LEU A 35 -1.79 -21.65 -20.52
N TYR A 36 -1.83 -20.43 -21.05
CA TYR A 36 -2.82 -20.04 -22.06
C TYR A 36 -2.22 -19.45 -23.34
N GLY A 37 -0.98 -18.96 -23.31
CA GLY A 37 -0.28 -18.38 -24.44
C GLY A 37 -1.12 -17.35 -25.22
N SER A 38 -0.98 -17.38 -26.54
CA SER A 38 -1.76 -16.57 -27.48
C SER A 38 -3.18 -17.10 -27.75
N ASP A 39 -3.54 -18.25 -27.19
CA ASP A 39 -4.80 -18.93 -27.51
C ASP A 39 -6.01 -18.29 -26.83
N VAL A 40 -5.78 -17.37 -25.89
CA VAL A 40 -6.83 -16.69 -25.12
C VAL A 40 -6.69 -15.19 -25.28
N LYS A 41 -7.80 -14.51 -25.60
CA LYS A 41 -7.85 -13.05 -25.69
C LYS A 41 -8.34 -12.47 -24.38
N TRP A 42 -7.52 -11.59 -23.81
CA TRP A 42 -7.79 -11.00 -22.51
C TRP A 42 -8.31 -9.56 -22.60
N SER A 43 -8.97 -9.12 -21.53
CA SER A 43 -9.27 -7.71 -21.22
C SER A 43 -9.20 -7.50 -19.71
N ILE A 44 -8.89 -6.28 -19.28
CA ILE A 44 -8.93 -5.89 -17.87
C ILE A 44 -10.10 -4.93 -17.64
N GLY A 45 -11.07 -5.38 -16.86
CA GLY A 45 -12.17 -4.56 -16.40
C GLY A 45 -11.80 -3.82 -15.12
N ILE A 46 -12.17 -2.53 -15.05
CA ILE A 46 -12.02 -1.71 -13.84
C ILE A 46 -13.34 -1.54 -13.14
N VAL A 47 -13.31 -1.80 -11.84
CA VAL A 47 -14.45 -1.64 -10.94
C VAL A 47 -14.39 -0.32 -10.20
N TYR A 48 -15.57 0.22 -9.92
CA TYR A 48 -15.74 1.43 -9.12
C TYR A 48 -16.44 1.04 -7.82
N PRO A 49 -15.79 1.16 -6.66
CA PRO A 49 -16.34 0.74 -5.38
C PRO A 49 -17.72 1.34 -5.14
N GLY A 50 -18.70 0.49 -4.82
CA GLY A 50 -20.08 0.90 -4.55
C GLY A 50 -20.88 1.39 -5.76
N ILE A 51 -20.30 1.33 -6.97
CA ILE A 51 -20.95 1.74 -8.22
C ILE A 51 -21.07 0.57 -9.21
N SER A 52 -19.98 -0.19 -9.41
CA SER A 52 -20.00 -1.40 -10.22
C SER A 52 -20.88 -2.47 -9.55
N THR A 53 -21.75 -3.09 -10.33
CA THR A 53 -22.69 -4.14 -9.91
C THR A 53 -22.30 -5.48 -10.52
N GLU A 54 -22.84 -6.59 -10.00
CA GLU A 54 -22.59 -7.93 -10.53
C GLU A 54 -22.88 -8.02 -12.03
N ASP A 55 -24.00 -7.43 -12.47
CA ASP A 55 -24.41 -7.41 -13.88
C ASP A 55 -23.37 -6.73 -14.80
N ASP A 56 -22.65 -5.73 -14.29
CA ASP A 56 -21.60 -5.03 -15.06
C ASP A 56 -20.39 -5.94 -15.34
N LEU A 57 -20.26 -7.04 -14.60
CA LEU A 57 -19.12 -7.96 -14.65
C LEU A 57 -19.41 -9.26 -15.39
N THR A 58 -20.65 -9.54 -15.73
CA THR A 58 -21.06 -10.81 -16.34
C THR A 58 -20.39 -11.04 -17.69
N LYS A 59 -20.35 -10.01 -18.55
CA LYS A 59 -19.83 -10.14 -19.92
C LYS A 59 -19.41 -8.80 -20.51
N HIS A 60 -18.29 -8.79 -21.21
CA HIS A 60 -17.82 -7.65 -22.00
C HIS A 60 -17.35 -8.13 -23.37
N GLN A 61 -18.01 -7.68 -24.45
CA GLN A 61 -17.63 -7.98 -25.84
C GLN A 61 -17.33 -9.47 -26.12
N GLY A 62 -18.14 -10.39 -25.58
CA GLY A 62 -17.90 -11.82 -25.77
C GLY A 62 -16.96 -12.46 -24.73
N LYS A 63 -16.27 -11.66 -23.91
CA LYS A 63 -15.38 -12.10 -22.84
C LYS A 63 -16.10 -12.17 -21.50
N TYR A 64 -15.67 -13.08 -20.64
CA TYR A 64 -16.26 -13.42 -19.35
C TYR A 64 -15.25 -13.26 -18.23
N LEU A 65 -15.67 -12.78 -17.06
CA LEU A 65 -14.81 -12.65 -15.90
C LEU A 65 -14.26 -14.03 -15.46
N GLN A 66 -12.93 -14.19 -15.44
CA GLN A 66 -12.27 -15.44 -15.04
C GLN A 66 -11.46 -15.30 -13.76
N PHE A 67 -10.75 -14.19 -13.57
CA PHE A 67 -9.87 -14.00 -12.41
C PHE A 67 -9.96 -12.56 -11.89
N SER A 68 -9.55 -12.34 -10.64
CA SER A 68 -9.35 -10.98 -10.13
C SER A 68 -8.11 -10.85 -9.26
N LYS A 69 -7.60 -9.61 -9.19
CA LYS A 69 -6.51 -9.17 -8.32
C LYS A 69 -6.85 -7.76 -7.84
N LYS A 70 -7.41 -7.65 -6.64
CA LYS A 70 -7.96 -6.39 -6.13
C LYS A 70 -8.90 -5.75 -7.15
N ASP A 71 -8.65 -4.52 -7.56
CA ASP A 71 -9.42 -3.74 -8.53
C ASP A 71 -9.22 -4.15 -10.00
N ARG A 72 -8.28 -5.07 -10.29
CA ARG A 72 -8.03 -5.61 -11.64
C ARG A 72 -8.85 -6.88 -11.87
N LEU A 73 -9.80 -6.83 -12.80
CA LEU A 73 -10.65 -7.97 -13.19
C LEU A 73 -10.28 -8.50 -14.57
N TYR A 74 -9.91 -9.77 -14.68
CA TYR A 74 -9.43 -10.38 -15.92
C TYR A 74 -10.56 -11.12 -16.64
N PHE A 75 -10.90 -10.61 -17.83
CA PHE A 75 -11.91 -11.17 -18.72
C PHE A 75 -11.25 -11.95 -19.86
N SER A 76 -11.82 -13.09 -20.22
CA SER A 76 -11.33 -13.97 -21.31
C SER A 76 -12.45 -14.34 -22.26
N ASP A 77 -12.13 -14.46 -23.55
CA ASP A 77 -13.03 -14.98 -24.59
C ASP A 77 -13.33 -16.49 -24.42
N LYS A 78 -12.49 -17.21 -23.68
CA LYS A 78 -12.74 -18.59 -23.25
C LYS A 78 -13.34 -18.63 -21.83
N PRO A 79 -14.56 -19.14 -21.65
CA PRO A 79 -15.14 -19.35 -20.33
C PRO A 79 -14.54 -20.58 -19.63
N GLY A 80 -14.63 -20.62 -18.30
CA GLY A 80 -14.29 -21.80 -17.50
C GLY A 80 -12.80 -21.97 -17.16
N LEU A 81 -11.93 -21.06 -17.61
CA LEU A 81 -10.50 -21.09 -17.30
C LEU A 81 -10.23 -21.03 -15.80
N ARG A 82 -11.03 -20.27 -15.05
CA ARG A 82 -10.93 -20.20 -13.58
C ARG A 82 -10.95 -21.58 -12.95
N SER A 83 -11.96 -22.38 -13.28
CA SER A 83 -12.23 -23.69 -12.68
C SER A 83 -11.13 -24.72 -12.97
N GLN A 84 -10.30 -24.48 -14.00
CA GLN A 84 -9.15 -25.33 -14.30
C GLN A 84 -8.03 -25.18 -13.26
N ILE A 85 -7.95 -24.03 -12.56
CA ILE A 85 -6.92 -23.73 -11.56
C ILE A 85 -7.54 -23.62 -10.15
N PHE A 86 -8.63 -22.87 -10.04
CA PHE A 86 -9.30 -22.55 -8.78
C PHE A 86 -10.70 -23.16 -8.79
N ASP A 87 -10.91 -24.19 -7.98
CA ASP A 87 -12.14 -24.97 -7.97
C ASP A 87 -13.37 -24.20 -7.44
N GLU A 88 -13.15 -23.12 -6.70
CA GLU A 88 -14.21 -22.24 -6.19
C GLU A 88 -14.03 -20.77 -6.60
N PRO A 89 -15.13 -20.04 -6.81
CA PRO A 89 -15.09 -18.61 -7.13
C PRO A 89 -14.24 -17.78 -6.17
N HIS A 90 -14.35 -18.05 -4.86
CA HIS A 90 -13.57 -17.37 -3.83
C HIS A 90 -12.07 -17.35 -4.12
N PHE A 91 -11.52 -18.49 -4.55
CA PHE A 91 -10.08 -18.62 -4.80
C PHE A 91 -9.63 -17.89 -6.06
N GLY A 92 -10.49 -17.78 -7.07
CA GLY A 92 -10.23 -16.96 -8.26
C GLY A 92 -10.03 -15.48 -7.94
N ALA A 93 -10.62 -15.00 -6.83
CA ALA A 93 -10.45 -13.63 -6.37
C ALA A 93 -9.28 -13.48 -5.39
N ALA A 94 -9.10 -14.45 -4.49
CA ALA A 94 -8.02 -14.42 -3.51
C ALA A 94 -6.63 -14.63 -4.11
N TYR A 95 -6.53 -15.45 -5.16
CA TYR A 95 -5.27 -15.96 -5.69
C TYR A 95 -5.09 -15.68 -7.18
N GLY A 96 -5.96 -14.91 -7.83
CA GLY A 96 -5.78 -14.54 -9.25
C GLY A 96 -4.43 -13.85 -9.53
N SER A 97 -3.86 -13.17 -8.53
CA SER A 97 -2.52 -12.60 -8.60
C SER A 97 -1.38 -13.60 -8.86
N LEU A 98 -1.57 -14.89 -8.58
CA LEU A 98 -0.58 -15.93 -8.85
C LEU A 98 -0.39 -16.18 -10.35
N LEU A 99 -1.41 -15.89 -11.16
CA LEU A 99 -1.37 -16.15 -12.60
C LEU A 99 -0.81 -14.96 -13.39
N PHE A 100 -1.20 -13.74 -13.01
CA PHE A 100 -0.88 -12.51 -13.76
C PHE A 100 0.27 -11.69 -13.14
N GLY A 101 0.97 -12.24 -12.15
CA GLY A 101 2.20 -11.62 -11.64
C GLY A 101 3.36 -11.97 -12.55
N GLU A 102 4.00 -10.97 -13.16
CA GLU A 102 5.22 -11.15 -13.98
C GLU A 102 6.33 -11.77 -13.12
N CYS A 103 7.22 -12.53 -13.73
CA CYS A 103 8.45 -13.00 -13.10
C CYS A 103 9.64 -12.36 -13.81
N LYS A 104 10.83 -12.35 -13.19
CA LYS A 104 12.07 -12.04 -13.92
C LYS A 104 12.23 -13.02 -15.08
N TYR A 105 12.07 -14.30 -14.76
CA TYR A 105 12.12 -15.42 -15.70
C TYR A 105 10.99 -16.40 -15.38
N PHE A 106 10.46 -17.07 -16.40
CA PHE A 106 9.49 -18.16 -16.24
C PHE A 106 9.79 -19.23 -17.28
N SER A 107 9.99 -20.47 -16.84
CA SER A 107 10.41 -21.57 -17.72
C SER A 107 9.69 -22.86 -17.36
N GLU A 108 9.48 -23.71 -18.37
CA GLU A 108 9.06 -25.10 -18.16
C GLU A 108 10.29 -25.97 -17.95
N VAL A 109 10.23 -26.84 -16.95
CA VAL A 109 11.22 -27.89 -16.69
C VAL A 109 10.50 -29.22 -16.68
N GLU A 110 11.08 -30.21 -17.35
CA GLU A 110 10.47 -31.51 -17.61
C GLU A 110 11.19 -32.62 -16.84
N ASP A 111 10.45 -33.67 -16.48
CA ASP A 111 10.96 -34.89 -15.87
C ASP A 111 11.84 -34.68 -14.62
N ILE A 112 11.56 -33.62 -13.84
CA ILE A 112 12.31 -33.33 -12.62
C ILE A 112 11.79 -34.15 -11.45
N LYS A 113 12.70 -34.58 -10.57
CA LYS A 113 12.38 -35.39 -9.41
C LYS A 113 12.08 -34.50 -8.21
N VAL A 114 10.86 -34.59 -7.71
CA VAL A 114 10.32 -33.70 -6.68
C VAL A 114 9.92 -34.49 -5.45
N LEU A 115 10.39 -34.05 -4.28
CA LEU A 115 9.91 -34.53 -2.98
C LEU A 115 8.92 -33.53 -2.40
N ILE A 116 7.73 -34.00 -2.03
CA ILE A 116 6.71 -33.18 -1.37
C ILE A 116 6.64 -33.60 0.09
N VAL A 117 6.80 -32.63 0.99
CA VAL A 117 6.83 -32.84 2.45
C VAL A 117 5.71 -32.06 3.11
N ASP A 118 5.00 -32.67 4.05
CA ASP A 118 4.09 -31.94 4.94
C ASP A 118 4.93 -31.12 5.95
N ASP A 119 4.87 -29.80 5.86
CA ASP A 119 5.68 -28.91 6.69
C ASP A 119 5.23 -28.85 8.16
N GLU A 120 4.08 -29.43 8.52
CA GLU A 120 3.63 -29.57 9.92
C GLU A 120 4.16 -30.85 10.57
N THR A 121 4.15 -31.97 9.85
CA THR A 121 4.46 -33.29 10.42
C THR A 121 5.79 -33.86 9.98
N GLY A 122 6.34 -33.43 8.84
CA GLY A 122 7.50 -34.06 8.20
C GLY A 122 7.14 -35.28 7.35
N GLU A 123 5.86 -35.62 7.24
CA GLU A 123 5.41 -36.75 6.41
C GLU A 123 5.84 -36.54 4.96
N CYS A 124 6.47 -37.55 4.36
CA CYS A 124 6.95 -37.54 2.98
C CYS A 124 6.83 -38.92 2.33
N GLY A 125 5.76 -39.66 2.65
CA GLY A 125 5.54 -41.02 2.13
C GLY A 125 6.50 -42.07 2.70
N GLY A 126 7.14 -41.81 3.84
CA GLY A 126 8.10 -42.72 4.47
C GLY A 126 9.48 -42.75 3.82
N ILE A 127 9.79 -41.78 2.96
CA ILE A 127 11.07 -41.69 2.23
C ILE A 127 12.21 -41.25 3.15
N LEU A 128 11.96 -40.26 3.99
CA LEU A 128 12.89 -39.75 5.01
C LEU A 128 12.24 -39.83 6.40
N PRO A 129 13.05 -39.91 7.48
CA PRO A 129 12.55 -39.66 8.83
C PRO A 129 11.92 -38.27 8.92
N GLU A 130 10.77 -38.15 9.59
CA GLU A 130 9.99 -36.91 9.69
C GLU A 130 10.83 -35.72 10.18
N GLU A 131 11.66 -35.93 11.22
CA GLU A 131 12.54 -34.90 11.76
C GLU A 131 13.57 -34.39 10.73
N GLN A 132 14.05 -35.25 9.83
CA GLN A 132 14.98 -34.88 8.78
C GLN A 132 14.27 -34.15 7.63
N ALA A 133 13.08 -34.61 7.27
CA ALA A 133 12.26 -33.96 6.25
C ALA A 133 11.86 -32.52 6.66
N LEU A 134 11.55 -32.30 7.94
CA LEU A 134 11.27 -30.98 8.50
C LEU A 134 12.45 -30.00 8.44
N LEU A 135 13.69 -30.46 8.23
CA LEU A 135 14.84 -29.56 8.02
C LEU A 135 14.84 -28.95 6.61
N LEU A 136 14.15 -29.59 5.67
CA LEU A 136 14.14 -29.21 4.26
C LEU A 136 12.99 -28.25 3.93
N VAL A 137 11.98 -28.10 4.78
CA VAL A 137 10.78 -27.32 4.46
C VAL A 137 10.30 -26.45 5.63
N GLY A 138 9.48 -25.45 5.30
CA GLY A 138 8.72 -24.64 6.25
C GLY A 138 7.43 -24.11 5.64
N ASP A 139 6.70 -23.27 6.39
CA ASP A 139 5.45 -22.69 5.89
C ASP A 139 5.74 -21.69 4.75
N GLY A 140 5.53 -22.13 3.51
CA GLY A 140 5.84 -21.39 2.29
C GLY A 140 7.29 -21.50 1.82
N ASP A 141 8.11 -22.35 2.45
CA ASP A 141 9.56 -22.47 2.20
C ASP A 141 9.94 -23.88 1.71
N GLY A 142 10.80 -23.96 0.69
CA GLY A 142 11.29 -25.21 0.10
C GLY A 142 12.73 -25.12 -0.40
N ARG A 143 13.23 -26.18 -1.04
CA ARG A 143 14.63 -26.31 -1.50
C ARG A 143 14.69 -26.68 -2.96
N ILE A 144 15.75 -26.24 -3.62
CA ILE A 144 16.01 -26.52 -5.04
C ILE A 144 17.47 -26.93 -5.20
N ASP A 145 17.74 -27.89 -6.07
CA ASP A 145 19.12 -28.31 -6.33
C ASP A 145 19.88 -27.21 -7.09
N HIS A 146 21.19 -27.08 -6.86
CA HIS A 146 22.02 -26.09 -7.54
C HIS A 146 21.93 -26.17 -9.07
N LYS A 147 21.84 -27.38 -9.62
CA LYS A 147 21.78 -27.59 -11.08
C LYS A 147 20.48 -27.04 -11.66
N LEU A 148 19.35 -27.37 -11.04
CA LEU A 148 18.04 -26.86 -11.49
C LEU A 148 17.94 -25.34 -11.25
N HIS A 149 18.50 -24.87 -10.14
CA HIS A 149 18.55 -23.45 -9.81
C HIS A 149 19.30 -22.63 -10.87
N GLU A 150 20.47 -23.11 -11.32
CA GLU A 150 21.26 -22.51 -12.42
C GLU A 150 20.54 -22.60 -13.77
N GLN A 151 19.92 -23.75 -14.08
CA GLN A 151 19.16 -23.94 -15.33
C GLN A 151 18.05 -22.91 -15.51
N LEU A 152 17.46 -22.43 -14.42
CA LEU A 152 16.40 -21.41 -14.42
C LEU A 152 16.93 -19.97 -14.56
N GLY A 153 18.24 -19.78 -14.70
CA GLY A 153 18.87 -18.45 -14.80
C GLY A 153 18.87 -17.67 -13.49
N ASN A 154 18.77 -18.36 -12.35
CA ASN A 154 18.80 -17.70 -11.04
C ASN A 154 20.22 -17.34 -10.61
N ILE A 155 20.34 -16.36 -9.72
CA ILE A 155 21.63 -15.90 -9.18
C ILE A 155 22.19 -16.97 -8.22
N PRO A 156 23.40 -17.52 -8.43
CA PRO A 156 23.96 -18.61 -7.63
C PRO A 156 23.80 -18.42 -6.11
N SER A 157 23.52 -19.51 -5.41
CA SER A 157 23.36 -19.56 -3.94
C SER A 157 22.29 -18.61 -3.36
N THR A 158 21.41 -18.04 -4.19
CA THR A 158 20.43 -17.04 -3.75
C THR A 158 19.03 -17.63 -3.67
N GLN A 159 18.39 -17.51 -2.50
CA GLN A 159 16.97 -17.80 -2.33
C GLN A 159 16.13 -16.90 -3.25
N PHE A 160 14.99 -17.37 -3.74
CA PHE A 160 14.08 -16.54 -4.51
C PHE A 160 12.62 -16.82 -4.19
N GLN A 161 11.75 -15.83 -4.44
CA GLN A 161 10.31 -15.99 -4.36
C GLN A 161 9.80 -16.71 -5.62
N VAL A 162 9.20 -17.88 -5.44
CA VAL A 162 8.70 -18.70 -6.55
C VAL A 162 7.24 -18.41 -6.87
N ARG A 163 6.93 -18.41 -8.18
CA ARG A 163 5.58 -18.57 -8.73
C ARG A 163 5.63 -19.70 -9.73
N GLY A 164 4.73 -20.66 -9.64
CA GLY A 164 4.73 -21.77 -10.58
C GLY A 164 3.36 -22.41 -10.76
N VAL A 165 3.29 -23.27 -11.76
CA VAL A 165 2.11 -24.08 -12.07
C VAL A 165 2.55 -25.48 -12.50
N ILE A 166 1.98 -26.48 -11.86
CA ILE A 166 2.06 -27.88 -12.26
C ILE A 166 0.78 -28.17 -13.05
N LYS A 167 0.88 -28.54 -14.33
CA LYS A 167 -0.30 -28.99 -15.10
C LYS A 167 -0.73 -30.38 -14.61
N SER A 168 -2.00 -30.73 -14.78
CA SER A 168 -2.48 -32.08 -14.44
C SER A 168 -1.70 -33.13 -15.22
N GLN A 169 -1.16 -34.12 -14.53
CA GLN A 169 -0.32 -35.20 -15.05
C GLN A 169 -0.39 -36.42 -14.12
N GLU A 170 0.39 -37.47 -14.41
CA GLU A 170 0.42 -38.66 -13.55
C GLU A 170 0.75 -38.30 -12.10
N GLY A 171 -0.02 -38.83 -11.14
CA GLY A 171 0.10 -38.49 -9.73
C GLY A 171 -0.49 -37.13 -9.32
N ILE A 172 -0.79 -36.22 -10.26
CA ILE A 172 -1.33 -34.88 -10.03
C ILE A 172 -2.63 -34.68 -10.83
N ASN A 173 -3.76 -34.94 -10.20
CA ASN A 173 -5.07 -35.00 -10.89
C ASN A 173 -5.68 -33.65 -11.30
N ALA A 174 -5.02 -32.53 -10.99
CA ALA A 174 -5.50 -31.19 -11.34
C ALA A 174 -4.34 -30.19 -11.34
N ASN A 175 -4.46 -29.10 -12.11
CA ASN A 175 -3.43 -28.05 -12.13
C ASN A 175 -3.20 -27.47 -10.73
N GLN A 176 -1.95 -27.40 -10.27
CA GLN A 176 -1.57 -26.90 -8.95
C GLN A 176 -0.75 -25.62 -9.10
N THR A 177 -1.09 -24.60 -8.32
CA THR A 177 -0.24 -23.41 -8.18
C THR A 177 0.89 -23.69 -7.19
N ILE A 178 2.04 -23.04 -7.43
CA ILE A 178 3.18 -23.02 -6.52
C ILE A 178 3.36 -21.57 -6.06
N LYS A 179 3.40 -21.36 -4.75
CA LYS A 179 3.69 -20.05 -4.14
C LYS A 179 4.56 -20.23 -2.89
N GLY A 180 5.68 -19.52 -2.84
CA GLY A 180 6.52 -19.50 -1.66
C GLY A 180 7.91 -18.96 -1.97
N THR A 181 8.91 -19.50 -1.30
CA THR A 181 10.32 -19.29 -1.58
C THR A 181 11.07 -20.61 -1.78
N LEU A 182 12.15 -20.58 -2.55
CA LEU A 182 13.05 -21.72 -2.75
C LEU A 182 14.49 -21.27 -2.49
N ALA A 183 15.21 -22.05 -1.70
CA ALA A 183 16.63 -21.83 -1.45
C ALA A 183 17.48 -22.95 -2.07
N PRO A 184 18.57 -22.60 -2.77
CA PRO A 184 19.47 -23.59 -3.34
C PRO A 184 20.23 -24.34 -2.25
N VAL A 185 20.28 -25.66 -2.36
CA VAL A 185 21.11 -26.56 -1.52
C VAL A 185 21.49 -27.79 -2.35
N ASN A 186 22.52 -28.51 -1.93
CA ASN A 186 22.80 -29.82 -2.54
C ASN A 186 21.73 -30.85 -2.15
N LEU A 187 20.89 -31.22 -3.12
CA LEU A 187 19.84 -32.23 -2.94
C LEU A 187 20.23 -33.61 -3.50
N SER A 188 21.41 -33.75 -4.12
CA SER A 188 21.86 -35.03 -4.70
C SER A 188 22.00 -36.14 -3.66
N ASP A 189 22.38 -35.76 -2.44
CA ASP A 189 22.69 -36.68 -1.35
C ASP A 189 21.51 -36.93 -0.41
N ILE A 190 20.36 -36.29 -0.67
CA ILE A 190 19.14 -36.45 0.11
C ILE A 190 18.33 -37.62 -0.46
N GLY A 191 18.16 -38.68 0.34
CA GLY A 191 17.40 -39.86 -0.05
C GLY A 191 17.98 -40.52 -1.31
N SER A 192 17.28 -40.37 -2.43
CA SER A 192 17.70 -40.91 -3.74
C SER A 192 18.08 -39.83 -4.76
N GLY A 193 18.37 -38.61 -4.27
CA GLY A 193 18.65 -37.42 -5.07
C GLY A 193 17.36 -36.77 -5.60
N TYR A 194 17.23 -35.46 -5.42
CA TYR A 194 16.06 -34.67 -5.84
C TYR A 194 16.50 -33.39 -6.56
N ASP A 195 15.70 -32.91 -7.49
CA ASP A 195 15.90 -31.60 -8.11
C ASP A 195 15.17 -30.49 -7.32
N LEU A 196 14.09 -30.86 -6.63
CA LEU A 196 13.22 -29.93 -5.91
C LEU A 196 12.59 -30.59 -4.68
N VAL A 197 12.54 -29.87 -3.56
CA VAL A 197 11.76 -30.23 -2.37
C VAL A 197 10.74 -29.12 -2.11
N LEU A 198 9.45 -29.47 -2.14
CA LEU A 198 8.37 -28.53 -1.91
C LEU A 198 7.65 -28.86 -0.60
N SER A 199 7.29 -27.82 0.14
CA SER A 199 6.35 -27.99 1.24
C SER A 199 4.92 -28.11 0.71
N LYS A 200 4.09 -28.88 1.43
CA LYS A 200 2.67 -28.99 1.12
C LYS A 200 1.99 -27.62 1.16
N SER A 201 2.40 -26.74 2.06
CA SER A 201 1.85 -25.39 2.13
C SER A 201 2.21 -24.51 0.92
N GLN A 202 3.24 -24.82 0.11
CA GLN A 202 3.54 -24.12 -1.15
C GLN A 202 2.58 -24.48 -2.30
N LEU A 203 1.89 -25.61 -2.20
CA LEU A 203 1.11 -26.20 -3.30
C LEU A 203 -0.39 -25.91 -3.19
N GLY A 204 -1.05 -25.86 -4.36
CA GLY A 204 -2.51 -25.92 -4.47
C GLY A 204 -3.23 -24.73 -3.83
N LYS A 205 -2.55 -23.58 -3.67
CA LYS A 205 -3.19 -22.36 -3.17
C LYS A 205 -4.38 -22.03 -4.06
N GLY A 206 -5.58 -22.11 -3.48
CA GLY A 206 -6.83 -21.87 -4.18
C GLY A 206 -7.60 -23.11 -4.64
N ARG A 207 -7.38 -24.27 -4.00
CA ARG A 207 -8.24 -25.46 -4.11
C ARG A 207 -8.70 -25.95 -2.74
N LYS A 208 -9.89 -26.57 -2.68
CA LYS A 208 -10.36 -27.33 -1.51
C LYS A 208 -9.93 -28.78 -1.60
N ASN A 209 -9.29 -29.27 -0.53
CA ASN A 209 -8.94 -30.67 -0.39
C ASN A 209 -10.14 -31.54 0.04
N LYS A 210 -11.20 -30.92 0.59
CA LYS A 210 -12.42 -31.60 1.09
C LYS A 210 -13.67 -30.91 0.57
N LEU A 211 -14.55 -31.67 -0.08
CA LEU A 211 -15.93 -31.26 -0.39
C LEU A 211 -16.81 -31.56 0.83
N TYR A 212 -17.62 -30.60 1.22
CA TYR A 212 -18.71 -30.84 2.18
C TYR A 212 -19.97 -31.12 1.38
N ASP A 213 -20.52 -32.34 1.49
CA ASP A 213 -21.83 -32.65 0.95
C ASP A 213 -22.89 -32.19 1.96
N GLU A 214 -23.54 -31.06 1.66
CA GLU A 214 -24.56 -30.47 2.52
C GLU A 214 -25.80 -31.37 2.70
N LYS A 215 -26.06 -32.31 1.78
CA LYS A 215 -27.23 -33.21 1.87
C LYS A 215 -26.96 -34.44 2.72
N THR A 216 -25.72 -34.94 2.71
CA THR A 216 -25.35 -36.16 3.44
C THR A 216 -24.60 -35.85 4.74
N GLY A 217 -24.10 -34.63 4.92
CA GLY A 217 -23.23 -34.25 6.03
C GLY A 217 -21.83 -34.89 5.97
N ILE A 218 -21.49 -35.56 4.87
CA ILE A 218 -20.25 -36.30 4.71
C ILE A 218 -19.20 -35.41 4.04
N ARG A 219 -18.00 -35.38 4.63
CA ARG A 219 -16.82 -34.80 3.99
C ARG A 219 -16.27 -35.81 2.98
N ILE A 220 -16.32 -35.47 1.70
CA ILE A 220 -15.74 -36.28 0.63
C ILE A 220 -14.36 -35.68 0.31
N ASN A 221 -13.29 -36.48 0.43
CA ASN A 221 -11.97 -36.05 -0.01
C ASN A 221 -12.00 -35.85 -1.54
N ARG A 222 -11.56 -34.69 -2.02
CA ARG A 222 -11.30 -34.54 -3.45
C ARG A 222 -9.97 -35.21 -3.76
N GLN A 223 -9.90 -35.98 -4.84
CA GLN A 223 -8.66 -36.58 -5.36
C GLN A 223 -7.64 -35.55 -5.89
N THR A 224 -7.84 -34.25 -5.63
CA THR A 224 -7.02 -33.14 -6.15
C THR A 224 -5.96 -32.65 -5.18
N GLU A 225 -5.99 -33.11 -3.92
CA GLU A 225 -4.93 -32.82 -2.94
C GLU A 225 -3.68 -33.61 -3.29
N VAL A 226 -2.57 -32.90 -3.45
CA VAL A 226 -1.26 -33.53 -3.65
C VAL A 226 -0.82 -34.14 -2.33
N GLN A 227 -0.50 -35.44 -2.35
CA GLN A 227 -0.06 -36.15 -1.17
C GLN A 227 1.46 -35.93 -0.96
N PRO A 228 1.95 -36.00 0.28
CA PRO A 228 3.39 -36.06 0.51
C PRO A 228 4.00 -37.32 -0.12
N GLY A 229 5.20 -37.21 -0.67
CA GLY A 229 5.87 -38.31 -1.37
C GLY A 229 6.75 -37.83 -2.53
N GLU A 230 7.25 -38.79 -3.30
CA GLU A 230 8.11 -38.55 -4.46
C GLU A 230 7.31 -38.55 -5.76
N TYR A 231 7.68 -37.65 -6.65
CA TYR A 231 7.05 -37.44 -7.95
C TYR A 231 8.10 -37.16 -9.03
N ILE A 232 7.79 -37.53 -10.27
CA ILE A 232 8.48 -37.03 -11.47
C ILE A 232 7.50 -36.09 -12.16
N LEU A 233 7.86 -34.82 -12.33
CA LEU A 233 6.94 -33.77 -12.74
C LEU A 233 7.51 -32.89 -13.85
N THR A 234 6.63 -32.48 -14.75
CA THR A 234 6.83 -31.28 -15.58
C THR A 234 6.18 -30.07 -14.89
N ILE A 235 6.93 -28.98 -14.72
CA ILE A 235 6.52 -27.80 -13.95
C ILE A 235 6.88 -26.52 -14.71
N GLY A 236 5.94 -25.58 -14.80
CA GLY A 236 6.23 -24.19 -15.12
C GLY A 236 6.66 -23.46 -13.84
N ILE A 237 7.90 -23.00 -13.78
CA ILE A 237 8.48 -22.35 -12.60
C ILE A 237 9.03 -20.98 -12.96
N GLY A 238 8.74 -19.99 -12.13
CA GLY A 238 9.17 -18.61 -12.31
C GLY A 238 9.79 -18.01 -11.06
N ASN A 239 10.81 -17.20 -11.29
CA ASN A 239 11.46 -16.40 -10.27
C ASN A 239 10.83 -15.02 -10.23
N ARG A 240 10.05 -14.74 -9.19
CA ARG A 240 9.42 -13.42 -9.02
C ARG A 240 10.41 -12.38 -8.51
N GLU A 241 11.25 -12.75 -7.55
CA GLU A 241 12.23 -11.85 -6.94
C GLU A 241 13.32 -12.66 -6.22
N ASN A 242 14.59 -12.31 -6.45
CA ASN A 242 15.72 -12.84 -5.68
C ASN A 242 15.80 -12.21 -4.29
N ALA A 243 16.16 -13.01 -3.29
CA ALA A 243 16.49 -12.54 -1.95
C ALA A 243 17.63 -11.55 -2.03
N ARG A 244 17.48 -10.39 -1.39
CA ARG A 244 18.50 -9.33 -1.32
C ARG A 244 18.48 -8.67 0.03
N THR A 245 19.67 -8.27 0.45
CA THR A 245 19.84 -7.43 1.64
C THR A 245 19.82 -5.97 1.19
N VAL A 246 18.76 -5.26 1.56
CA VAL A 246 18.58 -3.84 1.21
C VAL A 246 18.38 -3.01 2.46
N GLU A 247 18.73 -1.73 2.40
CA GLU A 247 18.34 -0.77 3.44
C GLU A 247 16.87 -0.39 3.26
N ALA A 248 16.08 -0.56 4.33
CA ALA A 248 14.67 -0.20 4.37
C ALA A 248 14.39 0.78 5.52
N ALA A 249 13.59 1.80 5.22
CA ALA A 249 13.19 2.82 6.20
C ALA A 249 12.24 2.25 7.26
N THR A 250 12.47 2.58 8.53
CA THR A 250 11.56 2.22 9.64
C THR A 250 10.26 3.05 9.61
N GLY A 251 10.39 4.37 9.53
CA GLY A 251 9.30 5.33 9.33
C GLY A 251 8.33 5.50 10.51
N ALA A 252 7.29 6.32 10.31
CA ALA A 252 6.42 6.78 11.40
C ALA A 252 5.67 5.64 12.14
N GLN A 253 5.31 4.57 11.43
CA GLN A 253 4.67 3.38 12.04
C GLN A 253 5.56 2.70 13.09
N TYR A 254 6.88 2.75 12.89
CA TYR A 254 7.83 2.18 13.85
C TYR A 254 8.03 3.12 15.05
N TRP A 255 8.30 4.40 14.78
CA TRP A 255 8.69 5.35 15.82
C TRP A 255 7.54 5.84 16.71
N VAL A 256 6.29 5.83 16.23
CA VAL A 256 5.14 6.34 17.02
C VAL A 256 4.97 5.61 18.35
N GLY A 257 5.28 4.31 18.39
CA GLY A 257 5.20 3.48 19.59
C GLY A 257 6.48 3.43 20.43
N LEU A 258 7.53 4.13 20.02
CA LEU A 258 8.87 4.07 20.63
C LEU A 258 9.40 5.47 20.97
N PRO A 259 8.72 6.23 21.84
CA PRO A 259 9.11 7.60 22.18
C PRO A 259 10.53 7.76 22.73
N LYS A 260 11.04 6.80 23.51
CA LYS A 260 12.42 6.90 24.05
C LYS A 260 13.45 6.53 22.98
N GLY A 261 13.14 5.52 22.16
CA GLY A 261 13.96 5.18 21.00
C GLY A 261 14.03 6.32 19.97
N ALA A 262 12.89 6.96 19.69
CA ALA A 262 12.83 8.11 18.78
C ALA A 262 13.68 9.28 19.28
N GLU A 263 13.60 9.61 20.58
CA GLU A 263 14.34 10.71 21.19
C GLU A 263 15.85 10.45 21.27
N ASN A 264 16.25 9.25 21.71
CA ASN A 264 17.66 9.00 22.04
C ASN A 264 18.45 8.32 20.91
N ASP A 265 17.78 7.58 20.01
CA ASP A 265 18.46 6.85 18.93
C ASP A 265 18.12 7.41 17.55
N ALA A 266 16.88 7.79 17.27
CA ALA A 266 16.48 8.31 15.95
C ALA A 266 16.85 9.79 15.77
N LEU A 267 16.49 10.64 16.74
CA LEU A 267 16.66 12.09 16.65
C LEU A 267 18.12 12.50 16.39
N PRO A 268 19.16 11.93 17.05
CA PRO A 268 20.55 12.31 16.74
C PRO A 268 20.95 12.04 15.29
N ARG A 269 20.43 10.95 14.69
CA ARG A 269 20.67 10.60 13.28
C ARG A 269 19.93 11.55 12.34
N ILE A 270 18.73 11.96 12.73
CA ILE A 270 17.94 12.97 12.01
C ILE A 270 18.65 14.32 12.06
N GLN A 271 19.11 14.76 13.22
CA GLN A 271 19.87 16.01 13.39
C GLN A 271 21.12 16.04 12.51
N GLN A 272 21.88 14.94 12.49
CA GLN A 272 23.03 14.83 11.61
C GLN A 272 22.63 14.97 10.15
N ARG A 273 21.55 14.30 9.72
CA ARG A 273 21.06 14.42 8.35
C ARG A 273 20.57 15.84 8.02
N LEU A 274 19.89 16.50 8.93
CA LEU A 274 19.40 17.87 8.73
C LEU A 274 20.56 18.86 8.55
N ILE A 275 21.64 18.72 9.32
CA ILE A 275 22.87 19.51 9.14
C ILE A 275 23.48 19.27 7.74
N GLU A 276 23.49 18.03 7.25
CA GLU A 276 23.91 17.73 5.88
C GLU A 276 23.02 18.43 4.86
N LEU A 277 21.69 18.35 5.04
CA LEU A 277 20.72 18.99 4.14
C LEU A 277 20.90 20.51 4.07
N ASP A 278 21.08 21.18 5.21
CA ASP A 278 21.35 22.63 5.26
C ASP A 278 22.59 23.02 4.43
N SER A 279 23.61 22.15 4.44
CA SER A 279 24.88 22.40 3.74
C SER A 279 24.79 22.23 2.21
N ILE A 280 23.74 21.55 1.72
CA ILE A 280 23.54 21.23 0.30
C ILE A 280 22.32 21.90 -0.34
N ALA A 281 21.29 22.26 0.43
CA ALA A 281 19.96 22.62 -0.08
C ALA A 281 19.94 23.74 -1.12
N ASN A 282 20.90 24.65 -1.07
CA ASN A 282 21.02 25.80 -1.98
C ASN A 282 21.97 25.58 -3.17
N ASP A 283 22.53 24.37 -3.35
CA ASP A 283 23.44 24.05 -4.44
C ASP A 283 22.97 22.82 -5.23
N PRO A 284 22.47 22.97 -6.47
CA PRO A 284 21.90 21.85 -7.23
C PRO A 284 22.93 20.75 -7.49
N ARG A 285 24.22 21.07 -7.52
CA ARG A 285 25.31 20.09 -7.68
C ARG A 285 25.40 19.19 -6.46
N LYS A 286 25.38 19.77 -5.26
CA LYS A 286 25.45 19.01 -4.02
C LYS A 286 24.20 18.18 -3.79
N VAL A 287 23.03 18.70 -4.14
CA VAL A 287 21.75 17.96 -4.08
C VAL A 287 21.78 16.78 -5.06
N ALA A 288 22.31 16.96 -6.25
CA ALA A 288 22.48 15.86 -7.21
C ALA A 288 23.46 14.80 -6.70
N ILE A 289 24.59 15.19 -6.10
CA ILE A 289 25.53 14.25 -5.46
C ILE A 289 24.83 13.47 -4.35
N ASP A 290 24.04 14.14 -3.51
CA ASP A 290 23.27 13.49 -2.44
C ASP A 290 22.27 12.46 -2.99
N TYR A 291 21.54 12.80 -4.06
CA TYR A 291 20.66 11.88 -4.76
C TYR A 291 21.42 10.67 -5.33
N ILE A 292 22.54 10.90 -6.02
CA ILE A 292 23.41 9.85 -6.57
C ILE A 292 23.87 8.91 -5.46
N GLN A 293 24.40 9.45 -4.36
CA GLN A 293 24.86 8.66 -3.22
C GLN A 293 23.72 7.86 -2.57
N MET A 294 22.51 8.42 -2.49
CA MET A 294 21.33 7.69 -2.02
C MET A 294 21.02 6.50 -2.92
N VAL A 295 21.04 6.69 -4.24
CA VAL A 295 20.82 5.63 -5.22
C VAL A 295 21.93 4.58 -5.13
N GLU A 296 23.20 4.97 -5.13
CA GLU A 296 24.35 4.06 -5.02
C GLU A 296 24.33 3.26 -3.71
N ARG A 297 23.96 3.86 -2.57
CA ARG A 297 23.77 3.12 -1.31
C ARG A 297 22.71 2.04 -1.44
N ARG A 298 21.59 2.33 -2.11
CA ARG A 298 20.53 1.36 -2.38
C ARG A 298 21.00 0.22 -3.29
N LEU A 299 21.86 0.50 -4.25
CA LEU A 299 22.39 -0.47 -5.22
C LEU A 299 23.62 -1.24 -4.72
N LYS A 300 24.29 -0.76 -3.67
CA LYS A 300 25.53 -1.33 -3.13
C LYS A 300 25.44 -2.83 -2.83
N GLY A 301 24.27 -3.32 -2.42
CA GLY A 301 24.01 -4.73 -2.17
C GLY A 301 23.96 -5.59 -3.43
N ASP A 302 23.46 -5.03 -4.53
CA ASP A 302 23.38 -5.69 -5.84
C ASP A 302 24.78 -5.71 -6.48
N PHE A 303 25.51 -4.58 -6.47
CA PHE A 303 26.89 -4.51 -6.98
C PHE A 303 27.89 -5.42 -6.27
N LYS A 304 27.83 -5.53 -4.93
CA LYS A 304 28.74 -6.40 -4.15
C LYS A 304 28.60 -7.88 -4.50
N ARG A 305 27.41 -8.33 -4.90
CA ARG A 305 27.14 -9.73 -5.23
C ARG A 305 27.76 -10.13 -6.55
N GLU A 306 27.66 -9.27 -7.56
CA GLU A 306 28.19 -9.59 -8.88
C GLU A 306 29.70 -9.42 -8.97
N THR A 307 30.28 -8.51 -8.18
CA THR A 307 31.70 -8.14 -8.30
C THR A 307 32.64 -8.86 -7.33
N GLY A 308 32.11 -9.63 -6.37
CA GLY A 308 32.90 -10.37 -5.39
C GLY A 308 33.86 -9.48 -4.59
N ASN A 309 33.34 -8.74 -3.61
CA ASN A 309 34.11 -7.94 -2.62
C ASN A 309 35.18 -6.96 -3.15
N LYS A 310 35.28 -6.69 -4.46
CA LYS A 310 36.10 -5.57 -4.94
C LYS A 310 35.54 -4.26 -4.40
N LEU A 311 36.38 -3.50 -3.69
CA LEU A 311 36.04 -2.21 -3.11
C LEU A 311 35.59 -1.23 -4.19
N ILE A 312 34.55 -0.46 -3.88
CA ILE A 312 33.87 0.51 -4.74
C ILE A 312 34.77 1.69 -5.15
N ASP A 313 35.97 1.79 -4.57
CA ASP A 313 36.80 2.99 -4.67
C ASP A 313 37.53 3.16 -6.01
N ASP A 314 37.55 2.15 -6.90
CA ASP A 314 38.16 2.21 -8.25
C ASP A 314 37.17 1.77 -9.37
N PHE A 315 35.91 2.24 -9.35
CA PHE A 315 34.86 1.76 -10.26
C PHE A 315 34.63 2.67 -11.48
N ASP A 316 34.78 2.10 -12.68
CA ASP A 316 34.30 2.63 -13.96
C ASP A 316 32.97 1.92 -14.31
N LEU A 317 31.89 2.69 -14.50
CA LEU A 317 30.52 2.16 -14.57
C LEU A 317 30.10 1.68 -15.96
N ASP A 318 30.89 1.98 -16.99
CA ASP A 318 30.63 1.54 -18.37
C ASP A 318 30.69 -0.01 -18.51
N ASP A 319 31.31 -0.71 -17.55
CA ASP A 319 31.46 -2.16 -17.56
C ASP A 319 30.22 -2.95 -17.06
N PHE A 320 29.17 -2.29 -16.54
CA PHE A 320 28.06 -2.98 -15.83
C PHE A 320 26.64 -2.44 -16.14
N GLY A 321 26.36 -2.10 -17.40
CA GLY A 321 25.02 -1.67 -17.85
C GLY A 321 23.88 -2.61 -17.44
N ASP A 322 24.10 -3.93 -17.47
CA ASP A 322 23.07 -4.93 -17.16
C ASP A 322 22.63 -4.91 -15.67
N VAL A 323 23.53 -4.56 -14.74
CA VAL A 323 23.27 -4.48 -13.28
C VAL A 323 22.43 -3.26 -12.94
N ILE A 324 22.71 -2.17 -13.63
CA ILE A 324 21.95 -0.93 -13.57
C ILE A 324 20.53 -1.21 -14.07
N ASP A 325 20.39 -1.77 -15.27
CA ASP A 325 19.10 -2.11 -15.89
C ASP A 325 18.26 -3.07 -15.00
N GLU A 326 18.88 -4.05 -14.35
CA GLU A 326 18.18 -4.99 -13.44
C GLU A 326 17.78 -4.39 -12.09
N ALA A 327 18.56 -3.46 -11.54
CA ALA A 327 18.30 -2.89 -10.22
C ALA A 327 17.25 -1.79 -10.24
N PHE A 328 17.10 -1.09 -11.36
CA PHE A 328 16.09 -0.06 -11.56
C PHE A 328 14.80 -0.65 -12.14
N GLY A 329 13.80 -0.87 -11.28
CA GLY A 329 12.43 -1.19 -11.71
C GLY A 329 11.65 0.01 -12.29
N ASP A 330 12.26 1.19 -12.33
CA ASP A 330 11.71 2.45 -12.83
C ASP A 330 12.76 3.14 -13.71
N LYS A 331 12.49 3.17 -15.02
CA LYS A 331 13.37 3.75 -16.04
C LYS A 331 13.62 5.26 -15.82
N ASP A 332 12.73 5.96 -15.13
CA ASP A 332 12.91 7.39 -14.88
C ASP A 332 13.96 7.64 -13.78
N ILE A 333 14.02 6.76 -12.76
CA ILE A 333 15.03 6.84 -11.70
C ILE A 333 16.41 6.55 -12.28
N GLU A 334 16.51 5.49 -13.10
CA GLU A 334 17.74 5.13 -13.79
C GLU A 334 18.25 6.26 -14.68
N LEU A 335 17.37 6.81 -15.53
CA LEU A 335 17.71 7.91 -16.43
C LEU A 335 18.19 9.12 -15.65
N MET A 336 17.49 9.53 -14.59
CA MET A 336 17.89 10.70 -13.79
C MET A 336 19.23 10.47 -13.07
N TYR A 337 19.48 9.26 -12.55
CA TYR A 337 20.76 8.88 -11.97
C TYR A 337 21.90 8.99 -12.98
N GLN A 338 21.77 8.31 -14.13
CA GLN A 338 22.77 8.34 -15.21
C GLN A 338 23.02 9.78 -15.71
N LEU A 339 21.94 10.53 -15.91
CA LEU A 339 21.97 11.90 -16.40
C LEU A 339 22.75 12.82 -15.44
N LEU A 340 22.41 12.79 -14.16
CA LEU A 340 23.06 13.63 -13.15
C LEU A 340 24.53 13.25 -12.97
N LYS A 341 24.83 11.95 -12.97
CA LYS A 341 26.20 11.46 -12.81
C LYS A 341 27.08 11.90 -13.97
N ALA A 342 26.64 11.66 -15.21
CA ALA A 342 27.37 12.08 -16.40
C ALA A 342 27.57 13.60 -16.48
N ASP A 343 26.57 14.40 -16.07
CA ASP A 343 26.71 15.86 -16.08
C ASP A 343 27.68 16.38 -15.02
N LEU A 344 27.71 15.75 -13.84
CA LEU A 344 28.64 16.08 -12.75
C LEU A 344 30.09 15.73 -13.07
N GLU A 345 30.32 14.63 -13.79
CA GLU A 345 31.66 14.22 -14.26
C GLU A 345 32.10 15.02 -15.49
N GLY A 346 31.15 15.46 -16.31
CA GLY A 346 31.38 16.17 -17.55
C GLY A 346 31.37 17.70 -17.40
N HIS A 347 30.41 18.35 -18.06
CA HIS A 347 30.45 19.79 -18.32
C HIS A 347 29.48 20.64 -17.47
N LEU A 348 28.72 20.05 -16.54
CA LEU A 348 27.77 20.75 -15.67
C LEU A 348 26.79 21.64 -16.46
N GLN A 349 26.24 21.09 -17.53
CA GLN A 349 25.39 21.84 -18.45
C GLN A 349 23.92 21.69 -18.05
N ILE A 350 23.47 20.48 -17.74
CA ILE A 350 22.03 20.17 -17.65
C ILE A 350 21.45 20.22 -16.22
N ILE A 351 22.30 20.28 -15.19
CA ILE A 351 21.91 20.25 -13.79
C ILE A 351 20.99 21.41 -13.37
N GLU A 352 21.07 22.56 -14.04
CA GLU A 352 20.20 23.72 -13.81
C GLU A 352 19.06 23.84 -14.83
N THR A 353 18.77 22.79 -15.60
CA THR A 353 17.56 22.79 -16.43
C THR A 353 16.30 22.76 -15.54
N PRO A 354 15.18 23.37 -15.96
CA PRO A 354 13.94 23.37 -15.17
C PRO A 354 13.47 21.97 -14.74
N LYS A 355 13.63 20.96 -15.61
CA LYS A 355 13.25 19.58 -15.30
C LYS A 355 14.11 19.00 -14.17
N VAL A 356 15.43 19.18 -14.24
CA VAL A 356 16.36 18.68 -13.24
C VAL A 356 16.18 19.44 -11.92
N ILE A 357 16.04 20.77 -11.95
CA ILE A 357 15.80 21.55 -10.73
C ILE A 357 14.50 21.14 -10.03
N ASN A 358 13.41 20.92 -10.76
CA ASN A 358 12.17 20.42 -10.16
C ASN A 358 12.38 19.05 -9.51
N PHE A 359 13.08 18.15 -10.21
CA PHE A 359 13.43 16.83 -9.66
C PHE A 359 14.26 16.92 -8.38
N LEU A 360 15.33 17.73 -8.38
CA LEU A 360 16.19 17.94 -7.20
C LEU A 360 15.42 18.59 -6.05
N SER A 361 14.44 19.43 -6.36
CA SER A 361 13.54 20.04 -5.37
C SER A 361 12.61 19.02 -4.73
N GLU A 362 12.04 18.11 -5.53
CA GLU A 362 11.25 16.97 -5.04
C GLU A 362 12.09 16.00 -4.22
N HIS A 363 13.37 15.78 -4.60
CA HIS A 363 14.32 15.00 -3.80
C HIS A 363 14.55 15.65 -2.43
N LEU A 364 14.87 16.94 -2.36
CA LEU A 364 15.03 17.65 -1.08
C LEU A 364 13.77 17.58 -0.22
N GLN A 365 12.60 17.80 -0.83
CA GLN A 365 11.32 17.64 -0.16
C GLN A 365 11.19 16.24 0.47
N GLU A 366 11.51 15.19 -0.28
CA GLU A 366 11.49 13.82 0.22
C GLU A 366 12.49 13.62 1.37
N GLN A 367 13.70 14.19 1.29
CA GLN A 367 14.68 14.09 2.37
C GLN A 367 14.20 14.74 3.68
N TYR A 368 13.59 15.93 3.63
CA TYR A 368 13.00 16.56 4.82
C TYR A 368 11.81 15.77 5.36
N ARG A 369 10.94 15.22 4.48
CA ARG A 369 9.87 14.31 4.91
C ARG A 369 10.42 13.03 5.56
N ASP A 370 11.51 12.49 5.02
CA ASP A 370 12.14 11.30 5.56
C ASP A 370 12.72 11.56 6.96
N CYS A 371 13.26 12.75 7.21
CA CYS A 371 13.68 13.20 8.54
C CYS A 371 12.47 13.31 9.48
N ALA A 372 11.43 14.04 9.07
CA ALA A 372 10.25 14.31 9.89
C ALA A 372 9.42 13.06 10.24
N THR A 373 9.57 11.98 9.47
CA THR A 373 8.87 10.72 9.69
C THR A 373 9.78 9.61 10.21
N GLY A 374 11.05 9.91 10.47
CA GLY A 374 12.06 8.94 10.92
C GLY A 374 12.42 7.88 9.88
N ARG A 375 12.07 8.08 8.61
CA ARG A 375 12.45 7.22 7.48
C ARG A 375 13.93 7.35 7.12
N VAL A 376 14.63 8.39 7.58
CA VAL A 376 16.09 8.48 7.45
C VAL A 376 16.79 7.32 8.15
N VAL A 377 16.21 6.79 9.25
CA VAL A 377 16.75 5.62 9.92
C VAL A 377 16.43 4.37 9.10
N LYS A 378 17.49 3.71 8.62
CA LYS A 378 17.38 2.50 7.81
C LYS A 378 17.80 1.28 8.61
N PHE A 379 17.01 0.22 8.50
CA PHE A 379 17.36 -1.12 8.98
C PHE A 379 17.61 -2.02 7.77
N GLN A 380 18.26 -3.15 8.02
CA GLN A 380 18.50 -4.16 7.02
C GLN A 380 17.23 -4.95 6.75
N SER A 381 16.79 -5.05 5.50
CA SER A 381 15.68 -5.90 5.08
C SER A 381 16.21 -7.09 4.28
N SER A 382 15.82 -8.29 4.67
CA SER A 382 16.27 -9.56 4.07
C SER A 382 15.07 -10.50 3.96
N MET A 383 15.08 -11.39 2.95
CA MET A 383 14.02 -12.38 2.77
C MET A 383 14.03 -13.42 3.90
N LEU A 384 12.86 -13.76 4.43
CA LEU A 384 12.75 -14.71 5.53
C LEU A 384 12.78 -16.17 5.03
N MET A 385 13.46 -17.01 5.80
CA MET A 385 13.48 -18.47 5.70
C MET A 385 13.13 -19.10 7.05
N THR A 386 12.54 -20.29 7.02
CA THR A 386 12.36 -21.09 8.24
C THR A 386 13.59 -21.96 8.47
N CYS A 387 14.00 -22.11 9.73
CA CYS A 387 15.02 -23.09 10.12
C CYS A 387 14.64 -23.72 11.47
N ASN A 388 14.34 -25.03 11.44
CA ASN A 388 13.94 -25.79 12.62
C ASN A 388 15.13 -26.16 13.54
N ARG A 389 16.37 -25.86 13.16
CA ARG A 389 17.56 -26.02 14.03
C ARG A 389 17.73 -24.86 15.03
N LEU A 390 17.15 -23.70 14.74
CA LEU A 390 17.15 -22.56 15.66
C LEU A 390 16.18 -22.81 16.81
N LYS A 391 16.53 -22.38 18.03
CA LYS A 391 15.59 -22.36 19.16
C LYS A 391 14.60 -21.21 19.03
N ASP A 392 13.56 -21.25 19.85
CA ASP A 392 12.65 -20.13 20.00
C ASP A 392 13.43 -18.85 20.36
N TRP A 393 13.09 -17.73 19.72
CA TRP A 393 13.72 -16.42 19.87
C TRP A 393 15.19 -16.31 19.41
N GLU A 394 15.65 -17.26 18.60
CA GLU A 394 16.91 -17.18 17.86
C GLU A 394 16.68 -16.80 16.39
N ILE A 395 17.65 -16.08 15.83
CA ILE A 395 17.73 -15.69 14.41
C ILE A 395 19.08 -16.13 13.86
N CYS A 396 19.16 -16.53 12.59
CA CYS A 396 20.44 -16.66 11.89
C CYS A 396 20.51 -15.59 10.81
N ASP A 397 21.40 -14.63 11.02
CA ASP A 397 21.77 -13.60 10.05
C ASP A 397 23.31 -13.60 9.94
N TYR A 398 23.82 -14.12 8.82
CA TYR A 398 25.26 -14.22 8.55
C TYR A 398 25.94 -12.85 8.38
N THR A 399 25.18 -11.76 8.27
CA THR A 399 25.72 -10.40 8.24
C THR A 399 26.01 -9.85 9.65
N LYS A 400 25.65 -10.57 10.71
CA LYS A 400 25.78 -10.15 12.10
C LYS A 400 26.63 -11.15 12.91
N PRO A 401 27.33 -10.70 13.97
CA PRO A 401 28.15 -11.59 14.80
C PRO A 401 27.31 -12.67 15.50
N ASP A 402 27.89 -13.85 15.74
CA ASP A 402 27.27 -14.88 16.58
C ASP A 402 27.07 -14.35 18.01
N GLY A 403 25.92 -14.67 18.62
CA GLY A 403 25.56 -14.22 19.97
C GLY A 403 25.08 -12.77 20.07
N ALA A 404 25.15 -11.98 19.00
CA ALA A 404 24.68 -10.59 18.99
C ALA A 404 23.18 -10.48 19.27
N LYS A 405 22.76 -9.37 19.87
CA LYS A 405 21.34 -9.02 20.00
C LYS A 405 20.88 -8.26 18.76
N VAL A 406 19.75 -8.68 18.21
CA VAL A 406 19.23 -8.18 16.93
C VAL A 406 17.81 -7.67 17.12
N LEU A 407 17.58 -6.40 16.80
CA LEU A 407 16.24 -5.85 16.69
C LEU A 407 15.53 -6.48 15.49
N TYR A 408 14.26 -6.81 15.64
CA TYR A 408 13.42 -7.39 14.59
C TYR A 408 12.06 -6.71 14.57
N HIS A 409 11.57 -6.36 13.38
CA HIS A 409 10.14 -6.11 13.17
C HIS A 409 9.70 -6.43 11.74
N ARG A 410 8.41 -6.76 11.57
CA ARG A 410 7.79 -6.96 10.25
C ARG A 410 6.73 -5.89 9.97
N PRO A 411 6.90 -5.04 8.94
CA PRO A 411 5.86 -4.09 8.53
C PRO A 411 4.60 -4.79 7.93
N PRO A 412 3.41 -4.16 8.01
CA PRO A 412 3.08 -2.96 8.77
C PRO A 412 3.06 -3.23 10.28
N VAL A 413 3.40 -2.21 11.07
CA VAL A 413 3.42 -2.30 12.54
C VAL A 413 2.10 -1.74 13.07
N GLY A 414 1.23 -2.60 13.61
CA GLY A 414 0.01 -2.19 14.31
C GLY A 414 0.29 -1.60 15.69
N ASN A 415 1.20 -2.24 16.43
CA ASN A 415 1.74 -1.82 17.73
C ASN A 415 3.07 -2.58 18.00
N THR A 416 3.64 -2.44 19.20
CA THR A 416 4.95 -3.04 19.53
C THR A 416 4.94 -4.57 19.71
N ASN A 417 3.78 -5.25 19.69
CA ASN A 417 3.69 -6.70 19.87
C ASN A 417 4.34 -7.51 18.73
N VAL A 418 4.56 -6.88 17.57
CA VAL A 418 5.24 -7.48 16.41
C VAL A 418 6.73 -7.14 16.33
N MET A 419 7.28 -6.54 17.38
CA MET A 419 8.70 -6.24 17.53
C MET A 419 9.37 -7.20 18.50
N ALA A 420 10.65 -7.47 18.31
CA ALA A 420 11.43 -8.32 19.22
C ALA A 420 12.91 -7.95 19.27
N VAL A 421 13.58 -8.43 20.32
CA VAL A 421 15.04 -8.48 20.41
C VAL A 421 15.45 -9.95 20.43
N LEU A 422 16.05 -10.41 19.34
CA LEU A 422 16.43 -11.81 19.11
C LEU A 422 17.92 -12.02 19.39
N THR A 423 18.32 -13.29 19.59
CA THR A 423 19.73 -13.66 19.69
C THR A 423 20.22 -14.25 18.38
N ASN A 424 21.26 -13.67 17.78
CA ASN A 424 21.84 -14.20 16.56
C ASN A 424 22.60 -15.51 16.83
N ARG A 425 22.38 -16.52 16.00
CA ARG A 425 23.06 -17.81 16.03
C ARG A 425 23.46 -18.22 14.63
N LEU A 426 24.76 -18.35 14.38
CA LEU A 426 25.28 -18.86 13.13
C LEU A 426 25.20 -20.40 13.12
N LEU A 427 24.73 -20.97 12.02
CA LEU A 427 24.54 -22.41 11.87
C LEU A 427 25.78 -23.02 11.20
N GLU A 428 26.50 -23.86 11.94
CA GLU A 428 27.64 -24.60 11.43
C GLU A 428 27.22 -25.62 10.35
N GLY A 429 28.01 -25.69 9.28
CA GLY A 429 27.84 -26.62 8.17
C GLY A 429 26.68 -26.31 7.22
N GLU A 430 25.95 -25.21 7.42
CA GLU A 430 24.95 -24.75 6.46
C GLU A 430 25.52 -23.74 5.48
N GLU A 431 25.13 -23.89 4.22
CA GLU A 431 25.37 -22.88 3.22
C GLU A 431 24.67 -21.57 3.60
N ALA A 432 25.42 -20.47 3.46
CA ALA A 432 24.87 -19.14 3.59
C ALA A 432 24.05 -18.82 2.35
N ASN A 433 22.82 -18.36 2.54
CA ASN A 433 21.96 -17.83 1.48
C ASN A 433 22.03 -16.30 1.53
N PRO A 434 22.82 -15.63 0.66
CA PRO A 434 22.95 -14.19 0.69
C PRO A 434 21.59 -13.52 0.51
N GLY A 435 21.31 -12.46 1.26
CA GLY A 435 20.02 -11.76 1.18
C GLY A 435 18.90 -12.36 2.01
N SER A 436 19.17 -13.45 2.73
CA SER A 436 18.20 -14.16 3.53
C SER A 436 18.56 -14.17 5.00
N ILE A 437 17.55 -14.28 5.85
CA ILE A 437 17.69 -14.55 7.29
C ILE A 437 16.84 -15.76 7.66
N LYS A 438 17.22 -16.49 8.70
CA LYS A 438 16.48 -17.68 9.16
C LYS A 438 15.87 -17.44 10.54
N LEU A 439 14.63 -17.90 10.73
CA LEU A 439 13.96 -17.95 12.04
C LEU A 439 13.42 -19.34 12.33
N ASN A 440 13.31 -19.67 13.61
CA ASN A 440 12.47 -20.79 14.04
C ASN A 440 11.00 -20.53 13.66
N ARG A 441 10.29 -21.56 13.18
CA ARG A 441 8.88 -21.47 12.76
C ARG A 441 7.96 -20.84 13.81
N ARG A 442 8.10 -21.23 15.08
CA ARG A 442 7.27 -20.71 16.19
C ARG A 442 7.52 -19.23 16.42
N THR A 443 8.79 -18.80 16.28
CA THR A 443 9.18 -17.40 16.41
C THR A 443 8.63 -16.57 15.26
N ALA A 444 8.74 -17.06 14.02
CA ALA A 444 8.14 -16.41 12.85
C ALA A 444 6.63 -16.23 13.02
N ALA A 445 5.91 -17.29 13.42
CA ALA A 445 4.47 -17.24 13.67
C ALA A 445 4.08 -16.25 14.80
N ALA A 446 4.82 -16.26 15.92
CA ALA A 446 4.58 -15.33 17.04
C ALA A 446 4.79 -13.86 16.65
N LEU A 447 5.65 -13.59 15.67
CA LEU A 447 5.93 -12.26 15.12
C LEU A 447 5.12 -11.97 13.84
N ASN A 448 4.05 -12.73 13.60
CA ASN A 448 3.15 -12.61 12.44
C ASN A 448 3.89 -12.60 11.08
N SER A 449 4.93 -13.42 10.94
CA SER A 449 5.75 -13.57 9.74
C SER A 449 5.55 -14.97 9.12
N ASP A 450 5.61 -15.06 7.79
CA ASP A 450 5.63 -16.32 7.02
C ASP A 450 6.80 -16.34 6.02
N CYS A 451 7.06 -17.47 5.35
CA CYS A 451 8.17 -17.57 4.40
C CYS A 451 7.71 -17.54 2.93
N ASP A 452 6.56 -16.91 2.64
CA ASP A 452 6.04 -16.79 1.28
C ASP A 452 6.62 -15.60 0.48
N GLY A 453 7.56 -14.89 1.11
CA GLY A 453 8.31 -13.76 0.57
C GLY A 453 8.42 -12.56 1.54
N ASP A 454 8.07 -12.73 2.82
CA ASP A 454 8.23 -11.68 3.83
C ASP A 454 9.69 -11.20 3.94
N LYS A 455 9.84 -9.90 4.19
CA LYS A 455 11.14 -9.23 4.36
C LYS A 455 11.15 -8.38 5.62
N PRO A 456 11.32 -8.98 6.81
CA PRO A 456 11.43 -8.22 8.05
C PRO A 456 12.66 -7.32 8.04
N LEU A 457 12.65 -6.34 8.94
CA LEU A 457 13.74 -5.38 9.13
C LEU A 457 14.52 -5.74 10.40
N THR A 458 15.84 -5.72 10.31
CA THR A 458 16.77 -6.05 11.39
C THR A 458 17.88 -5.00 11.56
N ALA A 459 18.32 -4.83 12.81
CA ALA A 459 19.46 -3.98 13.16
C ALA A 459 20.20 -4.56 14.37
N LEU A 460 21.47 -4.21 14.57
CA LEU A 460 22.17 -4.56 15.80
C LEU A 460 21.58 -3.75 16.97
N ALA A 461 21.30 -4.44 18.08
CA ALA A 461 20.69 -3.80 19.25
C ALA A 461 21.61 -2.75 19.90
N GLU A 462 22.93 -2.93 19.81
CA GLU A 462 23.92 -1.99 20.35
C GLU A 462 23.92 -0.62 19.65
N ASP A 463 23.49 -0.57 18.38
CA ASP A 463 23.37 0.69 17.63
C ASP A 463 22.15 1.51 18.08
N PHE A 464 21.19 0.87 18.76
CA PHE A 464 19.91 1.43 19.17
C PHE A 464 19.58 1.04 20.63
N PRO A 465 20.39 1.47 21.61
CA PRO A 465 20.29 1.01 22.99
C PRO A 465 18.97 1.40 23.66
N SER A 466 18.46 2.60 23.40
CA SER A 466 17.22 3.09 24.02
C SER A 466 15.99 2.39 23.43
N THR A 467 16.00 2.20 22.12
CA THR A 467 15.00 1.44 21.37
C THR A 467 14.96 -0.01 21.83
N THR A 468 16.13 -0.63 22.02
CA THR A 468 16.26 -2.00 22.53
C THR A 468 15.63 -2.14 23.91
N GLN A 469 15.99 -1.25 24.85
CA GLN A 469 15.42 -1.26 26.19
C GLN A 469 13.91 -1.02 26.18
N GLU A 470 13.43 -0.11 25.34
CA GLU A 470 12.01 0.21 25.22
C GLU A 470 11.21 -0.96 24.62
N ILE A 471 11.70 -1.62 23.58
CA ILE A 471 11.08 -2.84 23.02
C ILE A 471 11.06 -3.94 24.07
N GLN A 472 12.16 -4.18 24.78
CA GLN A 472 12.19 -5.17 25.86
C GLN A 472 11.17 -4.87 26.96
N PHE A 473 11.07 -3.61 27.39
CA PHE A 473 10.08 -3.17 28.37
C PHE A 473 8.64 -3.39 27.87
N LYS A 474 8.33 -2.91 26.66
CA LYS A 474 6.97 -2.98 26.07
C LYS A 474 6.53 -4.39 25.67
N THR A 475 7.47 -5.32 25.51
CA THR A 475 7.17 -6.73 25.16
C THR A 475 7.05 -7.64 26.38
N GLN A 476 7.25 -7.12 27.60
CA GLN A 476 6.92 -7.83 28.83
C GLN A 476 5.40 -8.04 28.96
N PRO A 477 4.93 -9.20 29.48
CA PRO A 477 3.49 -9.52 29.55
C PRO A 477 2.59 -8.43 30.14
N GLU A 478 3.08 -7.70 31.14
CA GLU A 478 2.36 -6.62 31.84
C GLU A 478 2.27 -5.29 31.06
N ASN A 479 3.15 -5.08 30.08
CA ASN A 479 3.24 -3.84 29.29
C ASN A 479 2.82 -4.02 27.83
N ARG A 480 2.61 -5.27 27.38
CA ARG A 480 2.15 -5.58 26.03
C ARG A 480 0.75 -5.04 25.79
N TYR A 481 0.53 -4.59 24.57
CA TYR A 481 -0.81 -4.30 24.09
C TYR A 481 -1.69 -5.55 24.17
N PRO A 482 -3.01 -5.41 24.35
CA PRO A 482 -3.91 -6.55 24.34
C PRO A 482 -3.70 -7.44 23.11
N GLU A 483 -3.57 -8.74 23.32
CA GLU A 483 -3.34 -9.68 22.22
C GLU A 483 -4.56 -9.76 21.32
N SER A 484 -4.33 -9.53 20.03
CA SER A 484 -5.33 -9.71 18.99
C SER A 484 -5.17 -11.10 18.36
N VAL A 485 -6.27 -11.78 18.11
CA VAL A 485 -6.27 -13.14 17.55
C VAL A 485 -6.50 -13.05 16.05
N LEU A 486 -5.63 -13.69 15.26
CA LEU A 486 -5.84 -13.79 13.83
C LEU A 486 -7.12 -14.62 13.59
N PRO A 487 -8.19 -14.04 13.03
CA PRO A 487 -9.45 -14.76 12.88
C PRO A 487 -9.33 -15.84 11.81
N THR A 488 -10.12 -16.90 11.98
CA THR A 488 -10.30 -17.92 10.94
C THR A 488 -10.91 -17.28 9.70
N LYS A 489 -10.27 -17.49 8.54
CA LYS A 489 -10.74 -16.93 7.27
C LYS A 489 -12.17 -17.39 6.98
N ALA A 490 -13.08 -16.43 6.77
CA ALA A 490 -14.38 -16.70 6.16
C ALA A 490 -14.23 -16.76 4.63
N ALA A 491 -14.85 -17.77 4.00
CA ALA A 491 -14.97 -17.85 2.56
C ALA A 491 -16.01 -16.81 2.07
N TYR A 492 -15.81 -16.31 0.85
CA TYR A 492 -16.83 -15.48 0.21
C TYR A 492 -17.93 -16.35 -0.39
N CYS A 493 -19.14 -15.80 -0.46
CA CYS A 493 -20.33 -16.50 -0.94
C CYS A 493 -21.00 -15.73 -2.09
N GLY A 494 -21.48 -16.46 -3.10
CA GLY A 494 -22.23 -15.90 -4.23
C GLY A 494 -21.58 -16.17 -5.59
N SER A 495 -21.99 -15.37 -6.58
CA SER A 495 -21.40 -15.36 -7.93
C SER A 495 -19.93 -14.94 -7.87
N PHE A 496 -19.14 -15.27 -8.90
CA PHE A 496 -17.74 -14.84 -8.92
C PHE A 496 -17.61 -13.32 -9.03
N GLU A 497 -18.53 -12.70 -9.76
CA GLU A 497 -18.68 -11.27 -9.95
C GLU A 497 -18.89 -10.54 -8.62
N LYS A 498 -19.81 -11.04 -7.78
CA LYS A 498 -20.05 -10.50 -6.44
C LYS A 498 -18.79 -10.55 -5.58
N ILE A 499 -18.15 -11.72 -5.57
CA ILE A 499 -16.96 -11.96 -4.78
C ILE A 499 -15.81 -11.05 -5.23
N ALA A 500 -15.64 -10.89 -6.55
CA ALA A 500 -14.62 -10.02 -7.11
C ALA A 500 -14.84 -8.55 -6.74
N LEU A 501 -16.09 -8.07 -6.70
CA LEU A 501 -16.41 -6.72 -6.22
C LEU A 501 -16.10 -6.54 -4.74
N GLU A 502 -16.48 -7.51 -3.91
CA GLU A 502 -16.22 -7.46 -2.47
C GLU A 502 -14.71 -7.50 -2.18
N ALA A 503 -13.95 -8.32 -2.92
CA ALA A 503 -12.49 -8.49 -2.76
C ALA A 503 -11.65 -7.36 -3.39
N ALA A 504 -12.26 -6.44 -4.14
CA ALA A 504 -11.52 -5.40 -4.85
C ALA A 504 -10.92 -4.31 -3.96
N HIS A 505 -11.42 -4.15 -2.74
CA HIS A 505 -11.07 -3.05 -1.84
C HIS A 505 -10.76 -3.53 -0.42
N ASP A 506 -9.81 -2.84 0.22
CA ASP A 506 -9.40 -3.08 1.60
C ASP A 506 -9.26 -1.75 2.37
N ASN A 507 -9.39 -1.79 3.70
CA ASN A 507 -9.24 -0.62 4.56
C ASN A 507 -7.92 -0.62 5.33
N ILE A 508 -6.91 -1.39 4.91
CA ILE A 508 -5.66 -1.59 5.67
C ILE A 508 -5.01 -0.25 6.02
N GLY A 509 -4.85 0.64 5.04
CA GLY A 509 -4.24 1.96 5.25
C GLY A 509 -5.04 2.86 6.20
N ILE A 510 -6.37 2.78 6.17
CA ILE A 510 -7.25 3.55 7.06
C ILE A 510 -7.09 3.06 8.50
N VAL A 511 -7.16 1.75 8.71
CA VAL A 511 -7.06 1.16 10.05
C VAL A 511 -5.65 1.31 10.63
N ALA A 512 -4.59 1.14 9.82
CA ALA A 512 -3.22 1.36 10.27
C ALA A 512 -2.95 2.82 10.68
N ASN A 513 -3.51 3.79 9.95
CA ASN A 513 -3.43 5.20 10.35
C ASN A 513 -4.16 5.47 11.67
N LEU A 514 -5.30 4.81 11.90
CA LEU A 514 -6.04 4.93 13.15
C LEU A 514 -5.26 4.32 14.33
N ALA A 515 -4.56 3.20 14.12
CA ALA A 515 -3.69 2.60 15.14
C ALA A 515 -2.57 3.57 15.56
N MET A 516 -1.87 4.18 14.58
CA MET A 516 -0.86 5.20 14.89
C MET A 516 -1.43 6.39 15.66
N LYS A 517 -2.64 6.86 15.32
CA LYS A 517 -3.29 7.95 16.07
C LYS A 517 -3.57 7.54 17.52
N ALA A 518 -4.11 6.36 17.77
CA ALA A 518 -4.36 5.88 19.14
C ALA A 518 -3.06 5.82 19.96
N ILE A 519 -1.98 5.28 19.39
CA ILE A 519 -0.66 5.19 20.04
C ILE A 519 -0.06 6.58 20.27
N ALA A 520 -0.21 7.50 19.31
CA ALA A 520 0.25 8.87 19.47
C ALA A 520 -0.47 9.59 20.63
N ILE A 521 -1.78 9.41 20.77
CA ILE A 521 -2.57 9.99 21.87
C ILE A 521 -2.22 9.34 23.21
N GLU A 522 -2.02 8.01 23.24
CA GLU A 522 -1.49 7.30 24.42
C GLU A 522 -0.16 7.92 24.87
N SER A 523 0.77 8.14 23.94
CA SER A 523 2.06 8.78 24.22
C SER A 523 1.87 10.21 24.72
N GLU A 524 0.98 11.00 24.13
CA GLU A 524 0.74 12.38 24.55
C GLU A 524 0.28 12.46 26.01
N CYS A 525 -0.62 11.56 26.42
CA CYS A 525 -1.10 11.51 27.81
C CYS A 525 0.04 11.35 28.83
N SER A 526 1.16 10.74 28.42
CA SER A 526 2.34 10.54 29.27
C SER A 526 3.40 11.64 29.17
N LYS A 527 3.43 12.38 28.06
CA LYS A 527 4.49 13.35 27.74
C LYS A 527 4.09 14.81 27.89
N ILE A 528 2.80 15.09 27.97
CA ILE A 528 2.30 16.46 28.02
C ILE A 528 2.87 17.26 29.22
N PRO A 529 3.37 18.49 29.00
CA PRO A 529 3.89 19.37 30.05
C PRO A 529 2.86 19.66 31.16
N ALA A 530 3.33 19.73 32.41
CA ALA A 530 2.48 19.84 33.60
C ALA A 530 1.52 21.05 33.59
N ASP A 531 1.94 22.15 32.97
CA ASP A 531 1.15 23.38 32.80
C ASP A 531 0.04 23.25 31.75
N GLU A 532 0.16 22.31 30.80
CA GLU A 532 -0.84 22.05 29.75
C GLU A 532 -1.80 20.90 30.09
N GLN A 533 -1.39 20.00 30.99
CA GLN A 533 -2.13 18.78 31.37
C GLN A 533 -3.60 19.02 31.68
N ARG A 534 -3.91 20.11 32.39
CA ARG A 534 -5.25 20.43 32.85
C ARG A 534 -6.19 20.77 31.71
N GLU A 535 -5.74 21.64 30.81
CA GLU A 535 -6.53 22.04 29.63
C GLU A 535 -6.71 20.86 28.68
N PHE A 536 -5.64 20.09 28.46
CA PHE A 536 -5.68 18.91 27.63
C PHE A 536 -6.66 17.86 28.16
N LEU A 537 -6.61 17.53 29.44
CA LEU A 537 -7.54 16.59 30.06
C LEU A 537 -8.98 17.11 29.99
N ALA A 538 -9.20 18.42 30.16
CA ALA A 538 -10.53 19.01 30.03
C ALA A 538 -11.10 18.80 28.61
N ASN A 539 -10.32 19.09 27.58
CA ASN A 539 -10.76 18.92 26.19
C ASN A 539 -10.90 17.43 25.80
N LEU A 540 -9.97 16.58 26.26
CA LEU A 540 -10.02 15.14 26.05
C LEU A 540 -11.25 14.52 26.71
N SER A 541 -11.51 14.85 27.98
CA SER A 541 -12.69 14.36 28.70
C SER A 541 -14.00 14.81 28.04
N ALA A 542 -14.06 16.02 27.48
CA ALA A 542 -15.21 16.47 26.71
C ALA A 542 -15.45 15.62 25.45
N ASN A 543 -14.39 15.25 24.72
CA ASN A 543 -14.52 14.34 23.57
C ASN A 543 -14.93 12.92 23.99
N LEU A 544 -14.30 12.37 25.03
CA LEU A 544 -14.54 11.01 25.50
C LEU A 544 -15.94 10.86 26.13
N ALA A 545 -16.40 11.85 26.90
CA ALA A 545 -17.75 11.86 27.49
C ALA A 545 -18.85 11.87 26.43
N ARG A 546 -18.64 12.56 25.30
CA ARG A 546 -19.53 12.49 24.13
C ARG A 546 -19.65 11.06 23.61
N CYS A 547 -18.53 10.33 23.58
CA CYS A 547 -18.46 8.96 23.10
C CYS A 547 -19.00 7.93 24.09
N ALA A 548 -19.00 8.21 25.39
CA ALA A 548 -19.55 7.32 26.43
C ALA A 548 -21.06 7.05 26.25
N SER A 549 -21.76 7.93 25.52
CA SER A 549 -23.17 7.74 25.15
C SER A 549 -23.39 6.71 24.04
N PHE A 550 -22.33 6.24 23.38
CA PHE A 550 -22.44 5.30 22.27
C PHE A 550 -22.65 3.87 22.79
N GLY A 551 -23.43 3.07 22.05
CA GLY A 551 -23.45 1.63 22.25
C GLY A 551 -22.07 1.08 21.86
N LEU A 552 -21.34 0.52 22.82
CA LEU A 552 -20.03 -0.07 22.57
C LEU A 552 -20.20 -1.44 21.90
N PRO A 553 -19.47 -1.71 20.81
CA PRO A 553 -19.38 -3.05 20.24
C PRO A 553 -18.69 -3.99 21.23
N LYS A 554 -18.95 -5.29 21.10
CA LYS A 554 -18.47 -6.34 22.01
C LYS A 554 -16.95 -6.27 22.25
N GLU A 555 -16.20 -6.00 21.19
CA GLU A 555 -14.74 -5.89 21.18
C GLU A 555 -14.24 -4.74 22.06
N ALA A 556 -15.04 -3.70 22.26
CA ALA A 556 -14.71 -2.51 23.04
C ALA A 556 -15.46 -2.43 24.39
N GLU A 557 -16.26 -3.43 24.77
CA GLU A 557 -17.03 -3.42 26.02
C GLU A 557 -16.13 -3.27 27.26
N HIS A 558 -14.93 -3.85 27.23
CA HIS A 558 -13.95 -3.75 28.30
C HIS A 558 -13.45 -2.31 28.55
N LEU A 559 -13.66 -1.38 27.60
CA LEU A 559 -13.30 0.03 27.73
C LEU A 559 -14.40 0.87 28.40
N LYS A 560 -15.59 0.30 28.64
CA LYS A 560 -16.78 1.03 29.10
C LYS A 560 -16.56 1.77 30.41
N ASP A 561 -15.96 1.08 31.38
CA ASP A 561 -15.78 1.66 32.72
C ASP A 561 -14.78 2.83 32.67
N LEU A 562 -13.68 2.68 31.93
CA LEU A 562 -12.75 3.78 31.68
C LEU A 562 -13.41 4.95 30.95
N LEU A 563 -14.26 4.70 29.96
CA LEU A 563 -15.00 5.76 29.26
C LEU A 563 -15.99 6.49 30.17
N ASN A 564 -16.66 5.77 31.07
CA ASN A 564 -17.61 6.35 32.02
C ASN A 564 -16.92 7.30 33.00
N ASP A 565 -15.68 6.99 33.43
CA ASP A 565 -14.89 7.89 34.28
C ASP A 565 -14.71 9.28 33.64
N PHE A 566 -14.52 9.35 32.32
CA PHE A 566 -14.37 10.63 31.61
C PHE A 566 -15.65 11.47 31.55
N THR A 567 -16.83 10.85 31.74
CA THR A 567 -18.09 11.59 31.92
C THR A 567 -18.03 12.42 33.21
N GLU A 568 -17.47 11.86 34.28
CA GLU A 568 -17.32 12.55 35.56
C GLU A 568 -16.24 13.64 35.50
N TYR A 569 -15.08 13.37 34.88
CA TYR A 569 -14.07 14.41 34.64
C TYR A 569 -14.65 15.60 33.85
N ASN A 570 -15.37 15.33 32.75
CA ASN A 570 -16.00 16.37 31.95
C ASN A 570 -17.06 17.16 32.74
N ARG A 571 -17.87 16.47 33.57
CA ARG A 571 -18.85 17.11 34.46
C ARG A 571 -18.17 18.08 35.41
N ARG A 572 -17.09 17.66 36.08
CA ARG A 572 -16.32 18.50 37.02
C ARG A 572 -15.70 19.71 36.35
N PHE A 573 -15.05 19.55 35.19
CA PHE A 573 -14.51 20.68 34.42
C PHE A 573 -15.61 21.66 33.95
N THR A 574 -16.78 21.14 33.56
CA THR A 574 -17.92 21.97 33.17
C THR A 574 -18.44 22.79 34.35
N LEU A 575 -18.59 22.16 35.52
CA LEU A 575 -19.03 22.84 36.74
C LEU A 575 -18.02 23.88 37.22
N GLU A 576 -16.73 23.64 37.08
CA GLU A 576 -15.70 24.62 37.39
C GLU A 576 -15.80 25.88 36.49
N LYS A 577 -15.96 25.68 35.17
CA LYS A 577 -16.17 26.79 34.22
C LYS A 577 -17.45 27.57 34.55
N GLN A 578 -18.52 26.88 34.95
CA GLN A 578 -19.81 27.50 35.31
C GLN A 578 -19.83 28.11 36.71
N GLY A 579 -19.05 27.61 37.67
CA GLY A 579 -18.89 28.15 39.02
C GLY A 579 -18.22 29.53 39.07
N SER A 580 -17.63 29.95 37.96
CA SER A 580 -17.14 31.31 37.70
C SER A 580 -18.28 32.30 37.36
N ASN A 581 -19.52 31.83 37.17
CA ASN A 581 -20.71 32.63 36.86
C ASN A 581 -21.57 32.85 38.12
N ASN A 582 -21.77 34.11 38.51
CA ASN A 582 -22.49 34.51 39.73
C ASN A 582 -23.93 33.98 39.81
N ALA A 583 -24.63 33.81 38.68
CA ALA A 583 -26.00 33.30 38.67
C ALA A 583 -26.08 31.79 38.99
N PHE A 584 -25.06 31.03 38.59
CA PHE A 584 -24.98 29.59 38.83
C PHE A 584 -24.57 29.27 40.27
N LYS A 585 -23.67 30.08 40.85
CA LYS A 585 -23.34 30.02 42.29
C LYS A 585 -24.58 30.15 43.16
N TYR A 586 -25.43 31.14 42.88
CA TYR A 586 -26.69 31.38 43.60
C TYR A 586 -27.67 30.20 43.48
N TYR A 587 -27.77 29.59 42.28
CA TYR A 587 -28.59 28.40 42.05
C TYR A 587 -28.13 27.22 42.92
N LEU A 588 -26.84 26.91 42.93
CA LEU A 588 -26.25 25.81 43.73
C LEU A 588 -26.49 26.02 45.24
N THR A 589 -26.37 27.26 45.74
CA THR A 589 -26.68 27.57 47.15
C THR A 589 -28.16 27.37 47.47
N THR A 590 -29.05 27.58 46.50
CA THR A 590 -30.51 27.49 46.68
C THR A 590 -31.01 26.04 46.66
N VAL A 591 -30.35 25.14 45.93
CA VAL A 591 -30.73 23.71 45.84
C VAL A 591 -30.09 22.83 46.92
N GLY A 592 -29.27 23.39 47.82
CA GLY A 592 -28.72 22.67 48.96
C GLY A 592 -27.67 21.61 48.62
N GLU A 593 -27.07 21.66 47.43
CA GLU A 593 -25.90 20.83 47.15
C GLU A 593 -24.69 21.40 47.93
N PRO A 594 -23.94 20.55 48.66
CA PRO A 594 -22.75 21.01 49.38
C PRO A 594 -21.78 21.70 48.41
N GLU A 595 -20.94 22.63 48.89
CA GLU A 595 -19.78 23.13 48.15
C GLU A 595 -18.84 21.97 47.84
N ILE A 596 -19.17 21.17 46.82
CA ILE A 596 -18.27 20.18 46.26
C ILE A 596 -17.17 21.00 45.61
N ASN A 597 -15.95 20.88 46.12
CA ASN A 597 -14.76 21.39 45.46
C ASN A 597 -14.60 20.66 44.12
N ASN A 598 -15.32 21.15 43.10
CA ASN A 598 -15.41 20.53 41.78
C ASN A 598 -14.11 20.72 40.98
N THR A 599 -13.27 21.66 41.42
CA THR A 599 -11.93 21.90 40.89
C THR A 599 -11.06 20.66 41.10
N LEU A 600 -10.57 20.10 40.00
CA LEU A 600 -9.63 18.97 40.04
C LEU A 600 -8.26 19.42 40.55
N THR A 601 -7.68 18.66 41.48
CA THR A 601 -6.28 18.86 41.90
C THR A 601 -5.30 18.39 40.82
N THR A 602 -4.02 18.79 40.93
CA THR A 602 -2.97 18.34 40.01
C THR A 602 -2.80 16.82 40.02
N GLU A 603 -2.93 16.18 41.19
CA GLU A 603 -2.89 14.72 41.32
C GLU A 603 -4.08 14.06 40.62
N GLU A 604 -5.28 14.63 40.74
CA GLU A 604 -6.48 14.11 40.06
C GLU A 604 -6.40 14.27 38.54
N VAL A 605 -5.78 15.36 38.04
CA VAL A 605 -5.49 15.57 36.61
C VAL A 605 -4.49 14.52 36.13
N THR A 606 -3.39 14.31 36.87
CA THR A 606 -2.37 13.30 36.53
C THR A 606 -2.98 11.89 36.50
N ALA A 607 -3.83 11.56 37.48
CA ALA A 607 -4.55 10.29 37.50
C ALA A 607 -5.52 10.15 36.30
N GLY A 608 -6.17 11.24 35.89
CA GLY A 608 -7.03 11.27 34.70
C GLY A 608 -6.26 10.98 33.41
N LEU A 609 -5.05 11.52 33.27
CA LEU A 609 -4.17 11.24 32.14
C LEU A 609 -3.65 9.80 32.14
N ALA A 610 -3.31 9.25 33.30
CA ALA A 610 -2.95 7.83 33.42
C ALA A 610 -4.11 6.90 33.01
N LYS A 611 -5.35 7.24 33.38
CA LYS A 611 -6.55 6.52 32.90
C LYS A 611 -6.74 6.67 31.40
N ALA A 612 -6.47 7.85 30.83
CA ALA A 612 -6.57 8.07 29.39
C ALA A 612 -5.54 7.22 28.65
N GLN A 613 -4.31 7.15 29.16
CA GLN A 613 -3.27 6.28 28.65
C GLN A 613 -3.74 4.81 28.61
N GLN A 614 -4.30 4.30 29.70
CA GLN A 614 -4.86 2.94 29.76
C GLN A 614 -5.99 2.72 28.74
N LEU A 615 -6.88 3.71 28.57
CA LEU A 615 -7.96 3.65 27.60
C LEU A 615 -7.42 3.51 26.17
N PHE A 616 -6.47 4.36 25.76
CA PHE A 616 -5.90 4.31 24.41
C PHE A 616 -5.01 3.08 24.19
N HIS A 617 -4.35 2.59 25.24
CA HIS A 617 -3.63 1.31 25.21
C HIS A 617 -4.59 0.13 24.93
N GLY A 618 -5.74 0.08 25.60
CA GLY A 618 -6.79 -0.91 25.32
C GLY A 618 -7.40 -0.74 23.92
N LEU A 619 -7.67 0.50 23.52
CA LEU A 619 -8.20 0.84 22.19
C LEU A 619 -7.28 0.38 21.05
N SER A 620 -5.96 0.49 21.23
CA SER A 620 -4.96 0.00 20.27
C SER A 620 -5.14 -1.50 19.98
N GLY A 621 -5.43 -2.32 21.00
CA GLY A 621 -5.74 -3.74 20.82
C GLY A 621 -7.01 -3.99 20.00
N VAL A 622 -8.06 -3.18 20.21
CA VAL A 622 -9.29 -3.22 19.40
C VAL A 622 -9.01 -2.89 17.93
N ILE A 623 -8.21 -1.85 17.68
CA ILE A 623 -7.85 -1.44 16.32
C ILE A 623 -6.95 -2.49 15.64
N ASP A 624 -5.98 -3.06 16.37
CA ASP A 624 -5.08 -4.10 15.85
C ASP A 624 -5.86 -5.35 15.43
N GLN A 625 -6.90 -5.74 16.17
CA GLN A 625 -7.82 -6.80 15.76
C GLN A 625 -8.50 -6.50 14.42
N GLN A 626 -8.96 -5.27 14.21
CA GLN A 626 -9.54 -4.84 12.93
C GLN A 626 -8.49 -4.81 11.81
N LEU A 627 -7.26 -4.41 12.11
CA LEU A 627 -6.15 -4.40 11.15
C LEU A 627 -5.80 -5.82 10.69
N LYS A 628 -5.79 -6.79 11.61
CA LYS A 628 -5.59 -8.21 11.27
C LYS A 628 -6.71 -8.76 10.37
N ILE A 629 -7.96 -8.36 10.60
CA ILE A 629 -9.09 -8.69 9.71
C ILE A 629 -8.86 -8.11 8.30
N GLU A 630 -8.53 -6.82 8.21
CA GLU A 630 -8.30 -6.14 6.92
C GLU A 630 -7.07 -6.67 6.17
N GLY A 631 -6.02 -7.06 6.89
CA GLY A 631 -4.83 -7.71 6.31
C GLY A 631 -5.15 -9.03 5.60
N GLN A 632 -6.29 -9.66 5.93
CA GLN A 632 -6.78 -10.86 5.25
C GLN A 632 -7.83 -10.57 4.16
N SER A 633 -8.24 -9.32 3.94
CA SER A 633 -9.35 -8.93 3.03
C SER A 633 -9.26 -9.58 1.65
N GLY A 634 -8.09 -9.63 1.02
CA GLY A 634 -7.94 -10.32 -0.27
C GLY A 634 -8.26 -11.82 -0.22
N LYS A 635 -8.03 -12.49 0.92
CA LYS A 635 -8.16 -13.95 1.11
C LYS A 635 -9.36 -14.35 1.99
N SER A 636 -10.12 -13.40 2.51
CA SER A 636 -11.26 -13.66 3.40
C SER A 636 -12.39 -12.67 3.17
N ALA A 637 -13.63 -13.13 3.34
CA ALA A 637 -14.83 -12.28 3.30
C ALA A 637 -14.99 -11.42 4.56
N LEU A 638 -14.20 -11.67 5.62
CA LEU A 638 -14.20 -10.83 6.81
C LEU A 638 -13.77 -9.40 6.45
N ARG A 639 -14.43 -8.43 7.06
CA ARG A 639 -14.13 -7.01 6.94
C ARG A 639 -14.11 -6.38 8.31
N SER A 640 -13.33 -5.31 8.45
CA SER A 640 -13.40 -4.50 9.65
C SER A 640 -14.83 -4.04 9.89
N ASP A 641 -15.26 -4.06 11.14
CA ASP A 641 -16.60 -3.63 11.52
C ASP A 641 -16.69 -2.10 11.40
N PRO A 642 -17.55 -1.56 10.50
CA PRO A 642 -17.68 -0.11 10.33
C PRO A 642 -18.10 0.63 11.61
N GLN A 643 -18.83 -0.02 12.51
CA GLN A 643 -19.24 0.57 13.80
C GLN A 643 -18.04 0.66 14.74
N VAL A 644 -17.19 -0.37 14.81
CA VAL A 644 -15.94 -0.36 15.59
C VAL A 644 -15.00 0.71 15.04
N ILE A 645 -14.77 0.76 13.73
CA ILE A 645 -13.90 1.77 13.10
C ILE A 645 -14.42 3.18 13.34
N LYS A 646 -15.74 3.40 13.24
CA LYS A 646 -16.36 4.69 13.54
C LYS A 646 -16.15 5.07 15.00
N LEU A 647 -16.41 4.17 15.95
CA LEU A 647 -16.16 4.41 17.37
C LEU A 647 -14.70 4.79 17.63
N CYS A 648 -13.76 3.99 17.13
CA CYS A 648 -12.33 4.25 17.31
C CYS A 648 -11.92 5.60 16.71
N THR A 649 -12.50 5.97 15.56
CA THR A 649 -12.27 7.30 14.92
C THR A 649 -12.79 8.44 15.79
N GLU A 650 -13.98 8.30 16.39
CA GLU A 650 -14.58 9.31 17.27
C GLU A 650 -13.80 9.45 18.59
N LEU A 651 -13.32 8.33 19.15
CA LEU A 651 -12.46 8.32 20.33
C LEU A 651 -11.11 9.01 20.05
N CYS A 652 -10.55 8.82 18.85
CA CYS A 652 -9.32 9.47 18.40
C CYS A 652 -9.55 10.84 17.73
N ALA A 653 -10.74 11.43 17.85
CA ALA A 653 -11.03 12.73 17.24
C ALA A 653 -10.34 13.91 17.95
N TYR A 654 -9.93 13.72 19.20
CA TYR A 654 -9.14 14.68 19.97
C TYR A 654 -8.02 13.95 20.75
N PRO A 655 -6.80 14.52 20.79
CA PRO A 655 -6.34 15.65 19.98
C PRO A 655 -6.22 15.29 18.50
N GLN A 656 -6.25 16.31 17.64
CA GLN A 656 -5.84 16.12 16.25
C GLN A 656 -4.32 15.96 16.19
N VAL A 657 -3.84 14.92 15.50
CA VAL A 657 -2.41 14.59 15.40
C VAL A 657 -1.89 15.04 14.03
N TYR A 658 -1.57 16.33 13.88
CA TYR A 658 -1.22 16.91 12.58
C TYR A 658 0.04 16.29 11.97
N ALA A 659 1.04 15.97 12.80
CA ALA A 659 2.28 15.34 12.37
C ALA A 659 2.04 14.03 11.60
N LEU A 660 0.97 13.30 11.93
CA LEU A 660 0.56 12.11 11.19
C LEU A 660 -0.30 12.44 9.96
N GLU A 661 -1.17 13.43 10.02
CA GLU A 661 -2.09 13.75 8.91
C GLU A 661 -1.37 14.39 7.72
N ASP A 662 -0.45 15.31 7.99
CA ASP A 662 0.22 16.12 6.97
C ASP A 662 1.39 15.40 6.29
N ARG A 663 1.91 14.31 6.86
CA ARG A 663 3.15 13.64 6.40
C ARG A 663 3.13 13.11 4.96
N ASN A 664 1.93 12.84 4.43
CA ASN A 664 1.74 12.33 3.07
C ASN A 664 1.27 13.43 2.11
N GLU A 665 1.16 14.67 2.58
CA GLU A 665 0.71 15.79 1.76
C GLU A 665 1.78 16.24 0.78
N LYS A 666 1.35 16.63 -0.42
CA LYS A 666 2.27 17.06 -1.50
C LYS A 666 2.95 18.39 -1.21
N TRP A 667 2.36 19.24 -0.38
CA TRP A 667 2.93 20.55 -0.03
C TRP A 667 3.97 20.45 1.08
N ALA A 668 3.99 19.34 1.84
CA ALA A 668 4.86 19.16 3.00
C ALA A 668 6.33 19.22 2.60
N TYR A 669 7.06 20.20 3.13
CA TYR A 669 8.45 20.54 2.81
C TYR A 669 8.76 20.85 1.33
N LEU A 670 7.74 21.15 0.54
CA LEU A 670 7.91 21.82 -0.76
C LEU A 670 7.61 23.30 -0.59
N ASP A 671 6.41 23.59 -0.10
CA ASP A 671 5.93 24.95 0.12
C ASP A 671 5.94 25.33 1.61
N LYS A 672 5.59 24.38 2.49
CA LYS A 672 5.34 24.64 3.92
C LYS A 672 5.79 23.47 4.80
N PRO A 673 6.23 23.75 6.04
CA PRO A 673 6.57 22.70 7.01
C PRO A 673 5.31 21.94 7.46
N ILE A 674 5.51 20.69 7.87
CA ILE A 674 4.47 19.86 8.50
C ILE A 674 4.03 20.50 9.82
N ARG A 675 2.72 20.51 10.10
CA ARG A 675 2.23 21.02 11.39
C ARG A 675 2.54 20.03 12.52
N SER A 676 2.98 20.56 13.65
CA SER A 676 3.14 19.84 14.91
C SER A 676 2.44 20.62 16.03
N ASN A 677 1.75 19.90 16.91
CA ASN A 677 0.93 20.49 17.97
C ASN A 677 0.92 19.67 19.26
N LEU A 678 1.71 18.60 19.32
CA LEU A 678 1.76 17.66 20.45
C LEU A 678 3.23 17.37 20.80
N HIS A 679 3.44 16.50 21.79
CA HIS A 679 4.73 16.08 22.34
C HIS A 679 5.03 14.60 22.03
N THR A 680 4.43 14.08 20.96
CA THR A 680 4.60 12.68 20.55
C THR A 680 5.97 12.43 19.94
N ALA A 681 6.32 11.15 19.78
CA ALA A 681 7.57 10.75 19.11
C ALA A 681 7.69 11.35 17.70
N ILE A 682 6.59 11.40 16.94
CA ILE A 682 6.62 11.93 15.56
C ILE A 682 6.63 13.46 15.56
N ASP A 683 5.90 14.09 16.49
CA ASP A 683 5.95 15.54 16.66
C ASP A 683 7.36 16.03 16.96
N LEU A 684 8.12 15.31 17.80
CA LEU A 684 9.52 15.60 18.07
C LEU A 684 10.36 15.64 16.78
N LEU A 685 10.23 14.64 15.91
CA LEU A 685 10.99 14.57 14.65
C LEU A 685 10.56 15.66 13.65
N VAL A 686 9.26 15.97 13.60
CA VAL A 686 8.70 17.05 12.78
C VAL A 686 9.22 18.41 13.27
N GLN A 687 9.19 18.66 14.58
CA GLN A 687 9.65 19.91 15.18
C GLN A 687 11.12 20.15 14.85
N GLU A 688 11.97 19.11 14.96
CA GLU A 688 13.38 19.22 14.57
C GLU A 688 13.52 19.53 13.09
N SER A 689 12.84 18.77 12.22
CA SER A 689 12.90 18.98 10.76
C SER A 689 12.40 20.37 10.35
N ASN A 690 11.40 20.90 11.05
CA ASN A 690 10.86 22.24 10.82
C ASN A 690 11.83 23.37 11.16
N GLN A 691 12.74 23.16 12.12
CA GLN A 691 13.75 24.17 12.48
C GLN A 691 14.79 24.37 11.36
N HIS A 692 15.04 23.33 10.59
CA HIS A 692 16.01 23.30 9.49
C HIS A 692 15.38 23.56 8.11
N PHE A 693 14.06 23.47 8.01
CA PHE A 693 13.39 23.67 6.73
C PHE A 693 13.34 25.15 6.35
N GLU A 694 13.95 25.47 5.20
CA GLU A 694 13.72 26.70 4.47
C GLU A 694 13.10 26.37 3.10
N SER A 695 12.19 27.22 2.62
CA SER A 695 11.62 27.05 1.28
C SER A 695 12.73 27.04 0.24
N ASN A 696 12.75 25.99 -0.58
CA ASN A 696 13.81 25.70 -1.52
C ASN A 696 14.11 26.88 -2.48
N ALA A 697 15.39 27.25 -2.59
CA ALA A 697 15.88 28.35 -3.42
C ALA A 697 16.55 27.90 -4.72
N LEU A 698 16.52 26.61 -5.09
CA LEU A 698 17.10 26.12 -6.34
C LEU A 698 16.46 26.83 -7.55
N THR A 699 17.26 27.62 -8.27
CA THR A 699 16.79 28.37 -9.45
C THR A 699 17.29 27.76 -10.76
N PRO A 700 16.41 27.50 -11.74
CA PRO A 700 16.84 27.03 -13.04
C PRO A 700 17.50 28.12 -13.88
N ARG A 701 18.47 27.72 -14.71
CA ARG A 701 19.03 28.60 -15.76
C ARG A 701 18.02 28.75 -16.91
N PRO A 702 17.96 29.94 -17.56
CA PRO A 702 17.14 30.12 -18.75
C PRO A 702 17.54 29.15 -19.87
N LEU A 703 16.55 28.49 -20.49
CA LEU A 703 16.77 27.53 -21.58
C LEU A 703 17.52 28.13 -22.79
N SER A 704 17.49 29.46 -22.96
CA SER A 704 18.21 30.14 -24.03
C SER A 704 19.73 29.98 -23.96
N GLN A 705 20.29 29.76 -22.77
CA GLN A 705 21.73 29.57 -22.57
C GLN A 705 22.24 28.23 -23.13
N PHE A 706 21.35 27.26 -23.35
CA PHE A 706 21.68 25.94 -23.90
C PHE A 706 21.77 25.94 -25.43
N ARG A 707 21.32 27.01 -26.10
CA ARG A 707 21.34 27.11 -27.57
C ARG A 707 22.75 26.98 -28.14
N ASP A 708 23.74 27.39 -27.35
CA ASP A 708 25.14 27.44 -27.77
C ASP A 708 25.76 26.04 -27.93
N LEU A 709 25.19 25.02 -27.27
CA LEU A 709 25.60 23.62 -27.39
C LEU A 709 25.32 23.02 -28.78
N PHE A 710 24.47 23.67 -29.57
CA PHE A 710 24.01 23.19 -30.86
C PHE A 710 24.35 24.16 -32.00
N ARG A 711 25.28 25.11 -31.79
CA ARG A 711 25.63 26.14 -32.78
C ARG A 711 26.26 25.60 -34.06
N ASP A 712 26.98 24.49 -33.97
CA ASP A 712 27.71 23.88 -35.08
C ASP A 712 26.95 22.68 -35.70
N ILE A 713 25.69 22.49 -35.33
CA ILE A 713 24.85 21.40 -35.83
C ILE A 713 23.81 21.96 -36.80
N ASP A 714 24.04 21.74 -38.09
CA ASP A 714 23.08 22.04 -39.14
C ASP A 714 22.22 20.80 -39.45
N PHE A 715 20.91 20.96 -39.35
CA PHE A 715 19.94 19.93 -39.72
C PHE A 715 19.39 20.21 -41.12
N ASN A 716 19.37 19.19 -41.98
CA ASN A 716 18.68 19.32 -43.26
C ASN A 716 17.14 19.32 -43.07
N SER A 717 16.40 19.80 -44.07
CA SER A 717 14.94 19.93 -43.98
C SER A 717 14.22 18.60 -43.66
N SER A 718 14.74 17.48 -44.15
CA SER A 718 14.15 16.16 -43.89
C SER A 718 14.37 15.72 -42.44
N GLN A 719 15.57 15.94 -41.90
CA GLN A 719 15.88 15.69 -40.47
C GLN A 719 15.02 16.56 -39.55
N LEU A 720 14.82 17.83 -39.90
CA LEU A 720 13.93 18.73 -39.16
C LEU A 720 12.48 18.25 -39.19
N GLU A 721 11.98 17.77 -40.33
CA GLU A 721 10.62 17.24 -40.46
C GLU A 721 10.43 15.94 -39.65
N ILE A 722 11.40 15.02 -39.71
CA ILE A 722 11.41 13.79 -38.92
C ILE A 722 11.43 14.11 -37.42
N ALA A 723 12.35 14.97 -36.98
CA ALA A 723 12.46 15.39 -35.58
C ALA A 723 11.18 16.09 -35.10
N ALA A 724 10.59 16.96 -35.92
CA ALA A 724 9.33 17.62 -35.61
C ALA A 724 8.18 16.60 -35.45
N ASN A 725 8.09 15.60 -36.33
CA ASN A 725 7.08 14.55 -36.22
C ASN A 725 7.27 13.70 -34.95
N ILE A 726 8.50 13.21 -34.70
CA ILE A 726 8.84 12.44 -33.50
C ILE A 726 8.48 13.21 -32.24
N LYS A 727 8.95 14.46 -32.14
CA LYS A 727 8.65 15.35 -31.02
C LYS A 727 7.16 15.55 -30.85
N GLN A 728 6.42 15.83 -31.93
CA GLN A 728 4.98 16.06 -31.87
C GLN A 728 4.22 14.80 -31.40
N GLN A 729 4.64 13.60 -31.80
CA GLN A 729 4.03 12.35 -31.35
C GLN A 729 4.35 12.06 -29.88
N TYR A 730 5.63 12.17 -29.48
CA TYR A 730 6.04 11.97 -28.09
C TYR A 730 5.39 12.99 -27.14
N GLU A 731 5.39 14.28 -27.50
CA GLU A 731 4.71 15.32 -26.73
C GLU A 731 3.21 15.06 -26.58
N ARG A 732 2.56 14.50 -27.60
CA ARG A 732 1.15 14.10 -27.52
C ARG A 732 0.94 12.98 -26.51
N LEU A 733 1.73 11.91 -26.59
CA LEU A 733 1.64 10.77 -25.67
C LEU A 733 1.94 11.19 -24.23
N ILE A 734 3.00 11.98 -24.00
CA ILE A 734 3.39 12.36 -22.65
C ILE A 734 2.42 13.36 -22.02
N ARG A 735 1.86 14.31 -22.80
CA ARG A 735 0.80 15.20 -22.31
C ARG A 735 -0.43 14.39 -21.90
N ALA A 736 -0.84 13.44 -22.72
CA ALA A 736 -1.95 12.56 -22.37
C ALA A 736 -1.67 11.77 -21.07
N ALA A 737 -0.45 11.24 -20.88
CA ALA A 737 -0.06 10.57 -19.66
C ALA A 737 -0.09 11.50 -18.42
N TYR A 738 0.37 12.74 -18.54
CA TYR A 738 0.28 13.74 -17.47
C TYR A 738 -1.15 14.16 -17.15
N ASP A 739 -2.01 14.31 -18.16
CA ASP A 739 -3.43 14.60 -17.96
C ASP A 739 -4.10 13.46 -17.18
N ILE A 740 -3.78 12.21 -17.53
CA ILE A 740 -4.19 11.01 -16.80
C ILE A 740 -3.69 11.06 -15.36
N LYS A 741 -2.39 11.35 -15.13
CA LYS A 741 -1.79 11.46 -13.80
C LYS A 741 -2.52 12.49 -12.93
N GLN A 742 -2.73 13.71 -13.43
CA GLN A 742 -3.42 14.75 -12.68
C GLN A 742 -4.84 14.35 -12.31
N GLU A 743 -5.54 13.67 -13.22
CA GLU A 743 -6.88 13.15 -12.94
C GLU A 743 -6.89 12.04 -11.89
N VAL A 744 -5.96 11.08 -12.00
CA VAL A 744 -5.79 10.00 -11.01
C VAL A 744 -5.52 10.59 -9.63
N GLU A 745 -4.63 11.58 -9.55
CA GLU A 745 -4.29 12.26 -8.30
C GLU A 745 -5.48 13.02 -7.71
N ALA A 746 -6.22 13.77 -8.53
CA ALA A 746 -7.43 14.49 -8.11
C ALA A 746 -8.53 13.55 -7.60
N ASN A 747 -8.48 12.27 -7.97
CA ASN A 747 -9.44 11.24 -7.56
C ASN A 747 -8.82 10.17 -6.65
N ARG A 748 -7.58 10.35 -6.15
CA ARG A 748 -6.79 9.35 -5.41
C ARG A 748 -7.52 8.73 -4.21
N HIS A 749 -8.39 9.51 -3.58
CA HIS A 749 -9.11 9.10 -2.38
C HIS A 749 -10.46 8.43 -2.70
N GLN A 750 -11.01 8.64 -3.91
CA GLN A 750 -12.26 8.06 -4.40
C GLN A 750 -12.27 8.07 -5.95
N PRO A 751 -11.79 7.02 -6.63
CA PRO A 751 -11.93 6.90 -8.08
C PRO A 751 -13.42 6.83 -8.44
N ASN A 752 -13.93 7.88 -9.08
CA ASN A 752 -15.34 8.13 -9.25
C ASN A 752 -15.65 8.37 -10.73
N LEU A 753 -16.69 7.74 -11.27
CA LEU A 753 -17.12 7.98 -12.65
C LEU A 753 -17.43 9.46 -12.88
N ARG A 754 -17.12 9.95 -14.07
CA ARG A 754 -17.37 11.33 -14.45
C ARG A 754 -18.54 11.39 -15.41
N MET A 755 -19.56 12.16 -15.04
CA MET A 755 -20.67 12.47 -15.93
C MET A 755 -20.44 13.85 -16.54
N VAL A 756 -20.27 13.89 -17.86
CA VAL A 756 -20.26 15.12 -18.64
C VAL A 756 -21.70 15.37 -19.11
N ALA A 757 -22.27 16.49 -18.68
CA ALA A 757 -23.58 16.94 -19.12
C ALA A 757 -23.42 18.13 -20.07
N LYS A 758 -23.87 17.98 -21.31
CA LYS A 758 -23.67 18.94 -22.39
C LYS A 758 -24.99 19.54 -22.85
N SER A 759 -24.99 20.85 -23.08
CA SER A 759 -26.11 21.58 -23.67
C SER A 759 -26.04 21.57 -25.19
N CYS A 760 -27.17 21.85 -25.86
CA CYS A 760 -27.23 22.01 -27.31
C CYS A 760 -26.33 23.14 -27.86
N LYS A 761 -25.92 24.09 -27.00
CA LYS A 761 -24.99 25.17 -27.36
C LYS A 761 -23.52 24.83 -27.14
N GLY A 762 -23.21 23.60 -26.74
CA GLY A 762 -21.85 23.13 -26.51
C GLY A 762 -21.31 23.34 -25.10
N ASN A 763 -21.97 24.15 -24.25
CA ASN A 763 -21.57 24.31 -22.84
C ASN A 763 -21.67 22.98 -22.12
N GLN A 764 -20.69 22.68 -21.28
CA GLN A 764 -20.63 21.43 -20.52
C GLN A 764 -20.33 21.68 -19.04
N ILE A 765 -20.86 20.79 -18.21
CA ILE A 765 -20.50 20.66 -16.81
C ILE A 765 -20.04 19.23 -16.55
N GLU A 766 -19.20 19.07 -15.55
CA GLU A 766 -18.71 17.77 -15.12
C GLU A 766 -19.15 17.47 -13.68
N ILE A 767 -19.78 16.31 -13.51
CA ILE A 767 -20.34 15.83 -12.25
C ILE A 767 -19.59 14.55 -11.84
N ARG A 768 -19.01 14.58 -10.65
CA ARG A 768 -18.39 13.41 -10.00
C ARG A 768 -19.49 12.53 -9.40
N LEU A 769 -19.55 11.28 -9.82
CA LEU A 769 -20.50 10.27 -9.33
C LEU A 769 -19.83 9.37 -8.29
N ASN A 770 -20.44 9.20 -7.12
CA ASN A 770 -19.91 8.35 -6.06
C ASN A 770 -21.05 7.64 -5.29
N GLN A 771 -20.74 6.56 -4.60
CA GLN A 771 -21.73 5.77 -3.86
C GLN A 771 -22.51 6.59 -2.82
N LYS A 772 -21.85 7.54 -2.15
CA LYS A 772 -22.44 8.32 -1.05
C LYS A 772 -23.45 9.35 -1.56
N ASP A 773 -23.17 10.00 -2.68
CA ASP A 773 -23.88 11.18 -3.19
C ASP A 773 -24.84 10.84 -4.35
N THR A 774 -24.56 9.79 -5.12
CA THR A 774 -25.39 9.37 -6.24
C THR A 774 -26.62 8.62 -5.73
N LYS A 775 -27.78 9.29 -5.76
CA LYS A 775 -29.08 8.75 -5.30
C LYS A 775 -30.09 8.57 -6.41
N HIS A 776 -29.78 9.04 -7.62
CA HIS A 776 -30.70 8.94 -8.75
C HIS A 776 -30.69 7.49 -9.32
N PRO A 777 -31.86 6.81 -9.40
CA PRO A 777 -31.92 5.38 -9.73
C PRO A 777 -31.50 5.07 -11.16
N GLN A 778 -31.64 6.02 -12.08
CA GLN A 778 -31.29 5.85 -13.50
C GLN A 778 -30.03 6.63 -13.90
N THR A 779 -29.12 6.91 -12.95
CA THR A 779 -27.90 7.70 -13.20
C THR A 779 -27.11 7.20 -14.42
N TYR A 780 -27.03 5.89 -14.60
CA TYR A 780 -26.20 5.25 -15.64
C TYR A 780 -26.98 4.85 -16.90
N ALA A 781 -28.30 5.04 -16.94
CA ALA A 781 -29.17 4.50 -17.99
C ALA A 781 -29.69 5.55 -18.99
N LEU A 782 -29.71 6.84 -18.60
CA LEU A 782 -30.29 7.90 -19.44
C LEU A 782 -29.21 8.63 -20.23
N SER A 783 -29.44 8.79 -21.54
CA SER A 783 -28.61 9.61 -22.43
C SER A 783 -28.96 11.10 -22.38
N GLN A 784 -30.09 11.46 -21.76
CA GLN A 784 -30.50 12.84 -21.52
C GLN A 784 -31.16 12.98 -20.15
N MET A 785 -30.82 14.04 -19.41
CA MET A 785 -31.42 14.32 -18.10
C MET A 785 -31.77 15.80 -17.95
N GLN A 786 -32.84 16.09 -17.22
CA GLN A 786 -33.14 17.44 -16.78
C GLN A 786 -32.40 17.74 -15.48
N ILE A 787 -31.36 18.58 -15.56
CA ILE A 787 -30.42 18.82 -14.46
C ILE A 787 -30.65 20.17 -13.78
N SER A 788 -30.52 20.15 -12.46
CA SER A 788 -30.53 21.33 -11.59
C SER A 788 -29.35 21.27 -10.63
N LEU A 789 -28.76 22.42 -10.29
CA LEU A 789 -27.69 22.53 -9.32
C LEU A 789 -28.19 23.18 -8.03
N LEU A 790 -27.80 22.65 -6.89
CA LEU A 790 -27.99 23.27 -5.59
C LEU A 790 -26.64 23.76 -5.07
N LYS A 791 -26.52 25.06 -4.82
CA LYS A 791 -25.34 25.62 -4.14
C LYS A 791 -25.43 25.36 -2.64
N ASP A 792 -24.42 24.69 -2.10
CA ASP A 792 -24.28 24.39 -0.68
C ASP A 792 -22.87 24.82 -0.22
N LYS A 793 -22.79 25.93 0.52
CA LYS A 793 -21.52 26.60 0.87
C LYS A 793 -20.65 26.86 -0.38
N ASN A 794 -19.49 26.21 -0.47
CA ASN A 794 -18.52 26.33 -1.55
C ASN A 794 -18.63 25.20 -2.60
N GLN A 795 -19.68 24.37 -2.55
CA GLN A 795 -19.87 23.23 -3.44
C GLN A 795 -21.21 23.31 -4.18
N TYR A 796 -21.27 22.66 -5.34
CA TYR A 796 -22.49 22.52 -6.13
C TYR A 796 -22.89 21.03 -6.19
N LYS A 797 -24.08 20.72 -5.70
CA LYS A 797 -24.71 19.40 -5.80
C LYS A 797 -25.57 19.35 -7.07
N ALA A 798 -25.34 18.37 -7.94
CA ALA A 798 -26.16 18.17 -9.13
C ALA A 798 -27.33 17.24 -8.82
N PHE A 799 -28.51 17.58 -9.32
CA PHE A 799 -29.74 16.80 -9.22
C PHE A 799 -30.35 16.60 -10.60
N ALA A 800 -31.00 15.46 -10.81
CA ALA A 800 -31.79 15.19 -12.00
C ALA A 800 -33.23 14.81 -11.66
N VAL A 801 -34.15 15.12 -12.57
CA VAL A 801 -35.54 14.69 -12.51
C VAL A 801 -35.64 13.19 -12.76
N ILE A 802 -36.41 12.49 -11.92
CA ILE A 802 -36.78 11.08 -12.14
C ILE A 802 -37.99 11.03 -13.09
N PRO A 803 -37.85 10.41 -14.27
CA PRO A 803 -38.96 10.22 -15.19
C PRO A 803 -40.14 9.49 -14.53
N GLY A 804 -41.33 10.10 -14.58
CA GLY A 804 -42.57 9.49 -14.08
C GLY A 804 -42.81 9.59 -12.57
N GLU A 805 -41.87 10.13 -11.79
CA GLU A 805 -42.02 10.32 -10.34
C GLU A 805 -42.31 11.80 -10.00
N THR A 806 -43.19 12.02 -9.04
CA THR A 806 -43.55 13.37 -8.56
C THR A 806 -43.33 13.50 -7.06
N ALA A 807 -43.07 14.73 -6.61
CA ALA A 807 -42.89 15.10 -5.21
C ALA A 807 -43.74 16.33 -4.89
N ILE A 808 -44.07 16.53 -3.62
CA ILE A 808 -44.80 17.72 -3.16
C ILE A 808 -43.77 18.73 -2.65
N ASN A 809 -43.77 19.94 -3.22
CA ASN A 809 -42.87 21.01 -2.79
C ASN A 809 -43.35 21.67 -1.48
N LYS A 810 -42.54 22.55 -0.89
CA LYS A 810 -42.88 23.30 0.36
C LYS A 810 -44.16 24.16 0.26
N ARG A 811 -44.70 24.36 -0.94
CA ARG A 811 -45.95 25.12 -1.21
C ARG A 811 -47.15 24.20 -1.49
N GLY A 812 -47.01 22.88 -1.28
CA GLY A 812 -48.07 21.90 -1.52
C GLY A 812 -48.30 21.56 -3.00
N GLN A 813 -47.42 21.98 -3.90
CA GLN A 813 -47.58 21.73 -5.34
C GLN A 813 -46.88 20.44 -5.76
N ILE A 814 -47.52 19.67 -6.64
CA ILE A 814 -46.92 18.50 -7.29
C ILE A 814 -45.88 18.99 -8.30
N VAL A 815 -44.63 18.59 -8.11
CA VAL A 815 -43.49 18.89 -8.98
C VAL A 815 -42.78 17.59 -9.37
N PRO A 816 -41.99 17.55 -10.46
CA PRO A 816 -41.18 16.37 -10.76
C PRO A 816 -40.23 16.05 -9.61
N ALA A 817 -40.15 14.78 -9.22
CA ALA A 817 -39.23 14.34 -8.18
C ALA A 817 -37.79 14.47 -8.70
N LYS A 818 -36.89 14.98 -7.84
CA LYS A 818 -35.46 15.12 -8.16
C LYS A 818 -34.62 14.34 -7.17
N LYS A 819 -33.58 13.67 -7.65
CA LYS A 819 -32.55 13.03 -6.80
C LYS A 819 -31.16 13.48 -7.20
N GLN A 820 -30.26 13.44 -6.23
CA GLN A 820 -28.88 13.85 -6.41
C GLN A 820 -28.15 12.88 -7.36
N LEU A 821 -27.44 13.44 -8.34
CA LEU A 821 -26.52 12.73 -9.21
C LEU A 821 -25.13 12.66 -8.58
N GLY A 822 -24.64 13.77 -8.03
CA GLY A 822 -23.29 13.87 -7.51
C GLY A 822 -22.88 15.30 -7.20
N LEU A 823 -21.56 15.55 -7.17
CA LEU A 823 -20.97 16.87 -6.93
C LEU A 823 -20.30 17.39 -8.20
N LEU A 824 -20.39 18.69 -8.47
CA LEU A 824 -19.61 19.29 -9.56
C LEU A 824 -18.12 19.25 -9.23
N THR A 825 -17.29 19.07 -10.26
CA THR A 825 -15.84 19.19 -10.12
C THR A 825 -15.41 20.64 -9.97
N GLU A 826 -14.31 20.88 -9.27
CA GLU A 826 -13.76 22.24 -9.09
C GLU A 826 -13.45 22.91 -10.43
N ALA A 827 -12.88 22.16 -11.38
CA ALA A 827 -12.64 22.63 -12.75
C ALA A 827 -13.94 23.10 -13.42
N SER A 828 -15.02 22.33 -13.31
CA SER A 828 -16.33 22.70 -13.86
C SER A 828 -16.91 23.96 -13.18
N ILE A 829 -16.67 24.15 -11.88
CA ILE A 829 -17.10 25.35 -11.14
C ILE A 829 -16.31 26.58 -11.60
N ILE A 830 -15.00 26.45 -11.77
CA ILE A 830 -14.11 27.54 -12.20
C ILE A 830 -14.47 27.99 -13.62
N VAL A 831 -14.57 27.04 -14.56
CA VAL A 831 -14.88 27.33 -15.98
C VAL A 831 -16.25 27.97 -16.16
N ASN A 832 -17.24 27.61 -15.34
CA ASN A 832 -18.61 28.11 -15.46
C ASN A 832 -18.98 29.19 -14.42
N LYS A 833 -17.99 29.76 -13.71
CA LYS A 833 -18.21 30.68 -12.58
C LYS A 833 -19.16 31.83 -12.92
N ASP A 834 -18.90 32.55 -14.00
CA ASP A 834 -19.68 33.74 -14.40
C ASP A 834 -21.10 33.37 -14.83
N ASN A 835 -21.25 32.23 -15.51
CA ASN A 835 -22.55 31.69 -15.90
C ASN A 835 -23.38 31.32 -14.67
N PHE A 836 -22.78 30.63 -13.70
CA PHE A 836 -23.47 30.24 -12.46
C PHE A 836 -23.83 31.45 -11.60
N GLN A 837 -22.96 32.45 -11.50
CA GLN A 837 -23.27 33.71 -10.81
C GLN A 837 -24.47 34.42 -11.46
N THR A 838 -24.45 34.55 -12.79
CA THR A 838 -25.54 35.18 -13.55
C THR A 838 -26.87 34.44 -13.34
N LEU A 839 -26.87 33.10 -13.39
CA LEU A 839 -28.07 32.29 -13.21
C LEU A 839 -28.60 32.36 -11.77
N HIS A 840 -27.73 32.39 -10.76
CA HIS A 840 -28.15 32.61 -9.36
C HIS A 840 -28.82 33.97 -9.14
N HIS A 841 -28.23 35.04 -9.68
CA HIS A 841 -28.82 36.38 -9.56
C HIS A 841 -30.21 36.46 -10.20
N LYS A 842 -30.42 35.74 -11.32
CA LYS A 842 -31.73 35.65 -11.99
C LYS A 842 -32.74 34.80 -11.23
N SER A 843 -32.34 33.65 -10.66
CA SER A 843 -33.28 32.71 -10.02
C SER A 843 -33.74 33.15 -8.62
N LYS A 844 -32.99 34.04 -7.96
CA LYS A 844 -33.20 34.42 -6.54
C LYS A 844 -33.34 33.18 -5.62
N SER A 845 -32.69 32.09 -5.99
CA SER A 845 -32.75 30.78 -5.33
C SER A 845 -31.35 30.17 -5.26
N ASN A 846 -31.12 29.31 -4.27
CA ASN A 846 -29.92 28.47 -4.22
C ASN A 846 -29.91 27.38 -5.30
N TRP A 847 -31.02 27.24 -6.04
CA TRP A 847 -31.15 26.36 -7.18
C TRP A 847 -30.86 27.08 -8.51
N ILE A 848 -30.08 26.42 -9.36
CA ILE A 848 -29.88 26.74 -10.78
C ILE A 848 -30.54 25.65 -11.61
N GLU A 849 -31.43 26.02 -12.53
CA GLU A 849 -32.01 25.08 -13.48
C GLU A 849 -31.22 25.14 -14.79
N LEU A 850 -30.61 24.02 -15.19
CA LEU A 850 -29.85 23.92 -16.44
C LEU A 850 -30.68 23.36 -17.59
N GLY A 851 -31.84 22.77 -17.30
CA GLY A 851 -32.71 22.18 -18.29
C GLY A 851 -32.24 20.80 -18.74
N LYS A 852 -32.67 20.37 -19.92
CA LYS A 852 -32.36 19.06 -20.49
C LYS A 852 -30.96 19.07 -21.10
N LEU A 853 -30.08 18.19 -20.65
CA LEU A 853 -28.70 18.07 -21.10
C LEU A 853 -28.45 16.65 -21.61
N ASP A 854 -27.58 16.54 -22.62
CA ASP A 854 -27.05 15.28 -23.12
C ASP A 854 -26.02 14.75 -22.14
N ILE A 855 -26.10 13.47 -21.82
CA ILE A 855 -25.32 12.82 -20.77
C ILE A 855 -24.34 11.84 -21.40
N ASN A 856 -23.06 12.02 -21.07
CA ASN A 856 -22.03 11.04 -21.35
C ASN A 856 -21.28 10.70 -20.06
N ILE A 857 -21.18 9.41 -19.76
CA ILE A 857 -20.42 8.92 -18.62
C ILE A 857 -19.08 8.41 -19.13
N ASN A 858 -18.03 9.01 -18.59
CA ASN A 858 -16.66 8.67 -18.88
C ASN A 858 -16.07 7.86 -17.72
N PRO A 859 -15.19 6.89 -18.03
CA PRO A 859 -14.42 6.19 -17.03
C PRO A 859 -13.67 7.16 -16.11
N ALA A 860 -13.50 6.78 -14.83
CA ALA A 860 -12.50 7.40 -14.00
C ALA A 860 -11.17 6.71 -14.27
N LEU A 861 -10.09 7.48 -14.25
CA LEU A 861 -8.76 6.92 -14.39
C LEU A 861 -8.23 6.46 -13.03
N ASN A 862 -7.37 5.43 -13.03
CA ASN A 862 -6.70 4.91 -11.85
C ASN A 862 -5.17 4.83 -12.08
N PRO A 863 -4.36 4.52 -11.05
CA PRO A 863 -2.90 4.46 -11.20
C PRO A 863 -2.39 3.44 -12.23
N SER A 864 -3.18 2.39 -12.54
CA SER A 864 -2.78 1.44 -13.60
C SER A 864 -2.80 2.11 -14.98
N HIS A 865 -3.75 3.03 -15.22
CA HIS A 865 -3.78 3.80 -16.47
C HIS A 865 -2.64 4.78 -16.61
N GLU A 866 -2.29 5.45 -15.50
CA GLU A 866 -1.13 6.33 -15.44
C GLU A 866 0.12 5.54 -15.88
N LYS A 867 0.38 4.40 -15.22
CA LYS A 867 1.52 3.54 -15.54
C LYS A 867 1.53 3.08 -17.00
N ALA A 868 0.39 2.62 -17.51
CA ALA A 868 0.29 2.14 -18.89
C ALA A 868 0.44 3.27 -19.92
N ALA A 869 -0.09 4.47 -19.66
CA ALA A 869 0.07 5.63 -20.54
C ALA A 869 1.53 6.13 -20.61
N PHE A 870 2.22 6.18 -19.47
CA PHE A 870 3.66 6.47 -19.45
C PHE A 870 4.47 5.39 -20.17
N LYS A 871 4.15 4.09 -19.94
CA LYS A 871 4.79 2.96 -20.64
C LYS A 871 4.68 3.12 -22.16
N LEU A 872 3.51 3.49 -22.70
CA LEU A 872 3.33 3.73 -24.15
C LEU A 872 4.22 4.87 -24.67
N ALA A 873 4.34 5.97 -23.93
CA ALA A 873 5.22 7.07 -24.30
C ALA A 873 6.71 6.64 -24.33
N TYR A 874 7.12 5.83 -23.35
CA TYR A 874 8.48 5.30 -23.26
C TYR A 874 8.79 4.24 -24.31
N GLU A 875 7.85 3.34 -24.62
CA GLU A 875 7.99 2.38 -25.71
C GLU A 875 8.11 3.07 -27.07
N TYR A 876 7.32 4.13 -27.31
CA TYR A 876 7.48 4.95 -28.51
C TYR A 876 8.88 5.56 -28.59
N ALA A 877 9.38 6.15 -27.50
CA ALA A 877 10.71 6.74 -27.46
C ALA A 877 11.82 5.69 -27.69
N ALA A 878 11.72 4.52 -27.06
CA ALA A 878 12.67 3.41 -27.22
C ALA A 878 12.69 2.90 -28.66
N LYS A 879 11.52 2.65 -29.25
CA LYS A 879 11.40 2.22 -30.64
C LYS A 879 11.98 3.25 -31.60
N ILE A 880 11.75 4.54 -31.36
CA ILE A 880 12.38 5.59 -32.18
C ILE A 880 13.90 5.56 -32.02
N ARG A 881 14.43 5.44 -30.80
CA ARG A 881 15.88 5.36 -30.54
C ARG A 881 16.55 4.21 -31.29
N GLU A 882 15.93 3.04 -31.32
CA GLU A 882 16.42 1.86 -32.06
C GLU A 882 16.39 2.03 -33.59
N ASN A 883 15.55 2.94 -34.09
CA ASN A 883 15.35 3.18 -35.53
C ASN A 883 15.98 4.49 -36.02
N ILE A 884 16.65 5.24 -35.14
CA ILE A 884 17.50 6.36 -35.54
C ILE A 884 18.84 5.75 -35.98
N PRO A 885 19.24 5.90 -37.25
CA PRO A 885 20.44 5.28 -37.81
C PRO A 885 21.75 5.83 -37.24
#